data_AF-A0A8T0D3N0-F1
#
_entry.id   AF-A0A8T0D3N0-F1
#
_cell.length_a   1.000
_cell.length_b   1.000
_cell.length_c   1.000
_cell.angle_alpha   90.00
_cell.angle_beta   90.00
_cell.angle_gamma   90.00
#
_symmetry.space_group_name_H-M   'P 1'
#
loop_
_entity.id
_entity.type
_entity.pdbx_description
1 polymer ?
#
loop_
_entity_poly.entity_id
_entity_poly.type
_entity_poly.pdbx_seq_one_letter_code
_entity_poly.pdbx_strand_id
1 'polypeptide(L)'
;MRNIVLVAFFVSFCLFFRFSLTYVEDCSGRVIIKPDVVKLSPIRRCTVLVGSLHVTNLGSDCCTNSECALPSLVEILGSLVVEQSNCLTDLSLFLPNLTVIRGWTHLLESQYLQHENKFNYSIVVRNTRLAGLGLSRLMVLEIPRVLLANNPFLCFVNTIDWWAIGQQSHSSGYLQSVSAGPEIRWIGLKNFCLEECSDDCLSTAVDREVNPSCWSSSVCQKTCSRLCLEDGRACYWNSPEQCCHPECDGACTGPGPDACTACKHAWFRNQCVPNCPTGYLLLFGHRCVSYEVCVNMNTNLNKNFSISNGTCVSDCATGYIRSKQGQCIPCTGGTCYSKVCGNLHVYQMEDLEQVRGCETAQSLVVGLTECNDDSAVKMMTAFADLKEIHGSLHVIGSNSLRTLGFMQNLQVLRGTHSNETGVQADSETALEVAWNDQLAHLWRPSHANRIKIPNGRLVFTLNRKLCSEHIIRFVDSYLEINRNLTMLELDLIERSNGDASVCSVHTLNVSVAVVGQRDAQLGFDMPEWDDPRQMLPVTVYYRMVTSDYITVLDEPVCDHKWFIREPTCTFEPASENTTKLPNKTSLYGLPRTYCHVELLRPATWYELFVEIRSVANREGALSDRFSVFTYPDTPSTPTNVRTFSVDYDKINLQWNPPIEPNGHLAEYRVWYRALPLDISLYSDKATTTCLTGEDVSVDSVSLPSTRSDSFHFSFGLPQFTNCVLLLLVIDVQFFLVMSSP
;
A
#
# COMPACT_ATOMS: atom_id res chain seq x y z
N MET A 1 17.66 75.90 -0.22
CA MET A 1 18.51 74.75 0.18
C MET A 1 17.84 73.73 1.12
N ARG A 2 16.70 74.04 1.78
CA ARG A 2 16.01 73.10 2.68
C ARG A 2 15.14 72.01 2.00
N ASN A 3 14.69 72.25 0.76
CA ASN A 3 13.82 71.31 0.03
C ASN A 3 14.56 70.25 -0.80
N ILE A 4 15.86 70.44 -1.07
CA ILE A 4 16.67 69.47 -1.84
C ILE A 4 17.19 68.34 -0.93
N VAL A 5 17.40 68.62 0.36
CA VAL A 5 17.85 67.62 1.35
C VAL A 5 16.72 66.63 1.71
N LEU A 6 15.46 67.08 1.72
CA LEU A 6 14.31 66.21 1.99
C LEU A 6 13.98 65.24 0.84
N VAL A 7 14.16 65.67 -0.41
CA VAL A 7 13.98 64.79 -1.57
C VAL A 7 15.11 63.77 -1.68
N ALA A 8 16.35 64.14 -1.35
CA ALA A 8 17.48 63.20 -1.31
C ALA A 8 17.34 62.16 -0.19
N PHE A 9 16.79 62.55 0.97
CA PHE A 9 16.50 61.60 2.05
C PHE A 9 15.33 60.66 1.72
N PHE A 10 14.26 61.14 1.07
CA PHE A 10 13.15 60.28 0.64
C PHE A 10 13.54 59.32 -0.49
N VAL A 11 14.37 59.75 -1.44
CA VAL A 11 14.86 58.88 -2.51
C VAL A 11 15.84 57.83 -1.97
N SER A 12 16.67 58.18 -0.99
CA SER A 12 17.56 57.21 -0.31
C SER A 12 16.78 56.24 0.58
N PHE A 13 15.76 56.71 1.32
CA PHE A 13 14.91 55.86 2.16
C PHE A 13 14.00 54.92 1.34
N CYS A 14 13.52 55.35 0.17
CA CYS A 14 12.82 54.49 -0.78
C CYS A 14 13.76 53.52 -1.54
N LEU A 15 15.03 53.86 -1.76
CA LEU A 15 16.03 52.95 -2.32
C LEU A 15 16.50 51.90 -1.30
N PHE A 16 16.49 52.20 0.00
CA PHE A 16 16.76 51.22 1.05
C PHE A 16 15.57 50.27 1.34
N PHE A 17 14.32 50.67 1.05
CA PHE A 17 13.12 49.82 1.25
C PHE A 17 12.60 49.12 -0.03
N ARG A 18 13.26 49.28 -1.19
CA ARG A 18 12.95 48.54 -2.43
C ARG A 18 13.91 47.40 -2.77
N PHE A 19 14.78 47.01 -1.85
CA PHE A 19 15.54 45.77 -1.95
C PHE A 19 15.26 44.87 -0.75
N SER A 20 14.01 44.39 -0.64
CA SER A 20 13.86 43.01 -0.18
C SER A 20 14.31 42.13 -1.35
N LEU A 21 15.64 41.96 -1.47
CA LEU A 21 16.20 40.85 -2.21
C LEU A 21 15.57 39.59 -1.61
N THR A 22 14.59 39.01 -2.29
CA THR A 22 14.14 37.64 -2.06
C THR A 22 15.29 36.72 -2.48
N TYR A 23 16.33 36.69 -1.66
CA TYR A 23 17.36 35.68 -1.78
C TYR A 23 16.66 34.36 -1.44
N VAL A 24 16.48 33.51 -2.44
CA VAL A 24 16.01 32.14 -2.22
C VAL A 24 17.14 31.43 -1.48
N GLU A 25 16.97 31.25 -0.17
CA GLU A 25 17.91 30.54 0.68
C GLU A 25 17.44 29.08 0.75
N ASP A 26 18.02 28.26 -0.12
CA ASP A 26 17.79 26.82 -0.15
C ASP A 26 18.51 26.17 1.02
N CYS A 27 17.77 25.39 1.79
CA CYS A 27 18.32 24.63 2.90
C CYS A 27 18.02 23.16 2.72
N SER A 28 18.95 22.30 3.12
CA SER A 28 18.68 20.86 3.15
C SER A 28 17.55 20.55 4.12
N GLY A 29 16.72 19.55 3.78
CA GLY A 29 15.75 18.96 4.70
C GLY A 29 16.41 18.48 6.00
N ARG A 30 15.64 18.45 7.09
CA ARG A 30 16.17 18.15 8.45
C ARG A 30 15.14 17.45 9.32
N VAL A 31 15.65 16.62 10.22
CA VAL A 31 14.93 16.16 11.41
C VAL A 31 15.23 17.09 12.58
N ILE A 32 14.19 17.59 13.23
CA ILE A 32 14.27 18.51 14.36
C ILE A 32 13.59 17.87 15.54
N ILE A 33 14.40 17.42 16.50
CA ILE A 33 13.92 16.80 17.73
C ILE A 33 13.78 17.86 18.81
N LYS A 34 12.56 18.01 19.35
CA LYS A 34 12.17 18.99 20.36
C LYS A 34 12.61 20.41 19.96
N PRO A 35 11.90 21.03 19.00
CA PRO A 35 12.25 22.35 18.47
C PRO A 35 12.28 23.42 19.56
N ASP A 36 13.24 24.33 19.41
CA ASP A 36 13.39 25.55 20.20
C ASP A 36 13.99 26.65 19.32
N VAL A 37 14.03 27.88 19.83
CA VAL A 37 14.52 29.05 19.09
C VAL A 37 15.95 28.87 18.57
N VAL A 38 16.81 28.15 19.31
CA VAL A 38 18.22 27.95 18.96
C VAL A 38 18.36 26.93 17.84
N LYS A 39 17.67 25.78 17.95
CA LYS A 39 17.70 24.71 16.95
C LYS A 39 17.07 25.11 15.62
N LEU A 40 16.10 26.03 15.65
CA LEU A 40 15.43 26.53 14.45
C LEU A 40 16.20 27.69 13.79
N SER A 41 17.11 28.34 14.52
CA SER A 41 17.91 29.46 13.99
C SER A 41 18.63 29.19 12.65
N PRO A 42 19.19 27.99 12.37
CA PRO A 42 19.89 27.73 11.11
C PRO A 42 18.95 27.66 9.92
N ILE A 43 17.66 27.41 10.14
CA ILE A 43 16.67 27.25 9.07
C ILE A 43 15.59 28.34 9.02
N ARG A 44 15.65 29.31 9.94
CA ARG A 44 14.62 30.35 10.10
C ARG A 44 14.51 31.29 8.91
N ARG A 45 15.61 31.45 8.14
CA ARG A 45 15.67 32.29 6.93
C ARG A 45 15.48 31.49 5.63
N CYS A 46 15.42 30.16 5.71
CA CYS A 46 15.24 29.33 4.54
C CYS A 46 13.87 29.56 3.93
N THR A 47 13.84 29.76 2.63
CA THR A 47 12.61 29.91 1.85
C THR A 47 12.14 28.59 1.28
N VAL A 48 13.11 27.73 0.91
CA VAL A 48 12.87 26.41 0.31
C VAL A 48 13.63 25.36 1.12
N LEU A 49 12.95 24.27 1.47
CA LEU A 49 13.61 23.07 2.01
C LEU A 49 13.76 22.02 0.91
N VAL A 50 15.01 21.76 0.55
CA VAL A 50 15.43 20.69 -0.37
C VAL A 50 15.49 19.37 0.42
N GLY A 51 14.33 18.72 0.52
CA GLY A 51 14.11 17.50 1.28
C GLY A 51 12.89 17.63 2.19
N SER A 52 12.76 16.72 3.15
CA SER A 52 11.64 16.71 4.09
C SER A 52 11.93 17.56 5.34
N LEU A 53 10.88 18.14 5.91
CA LEU A 53 10.89 18.74 7.24
C LEU A 53 10.25 17.75 8.22
N HIS A 54 11.06 17.17 9.11
CA HIS A 54 10.58 16.25 10.12
C HIS A 54 10.71 16.87 11.50
N VAL A 55 9.60 17.02 12.20
CA VAL A 55 9.52 17.66 13.51
C VAL A 55 9.03 16.63 14.52
N THR A 56 9.83 16.32 15.53
CA THR A 56 9.45 15.39 16.59
C THR A 56 9.42 16.09 17.95
N ASN A 57 8.51 15.70 18.83
CA ASN A 57 8.37 16.26 20.18
C ASN A 57 8.16 17.80 20.19
N LEU A 58 7.35 18.34 19.27
CA LEU A 58 6.96 19.75 19.28
C LEU A 58 6.12 20.05 20.53
N GLY A 59 6.66 20.88 21.42
CA GLY A 59 6.01 21.30 22.67
C GLY A 59 5.13 22.54 22.49
N SER A 60 4.18 22.73 23.42
CA SER A 60 3.28 23.88 23.43
C SER A 60 4.00 25.22 23.59
N ASP A 61 5.11 25.23 24.31
CA ASP A 61 6.04 26.35 24.49
C ASP A 61 6.64 26.87 23.17
N CYS A 62 6.89 25.98 22.22
CA CYS A 62 7.42 26.36 20.91
C CYS A 62 6.30 26.62 19.88
N CYS A 63 5.25 25.79 19.84
CA CYS A 63 4.19 25.98 18.83
C CYS A 63 3.33 27.23 19.04
N THR A 64 3.30 27.79 20.26
CA THR A 64 2.59 29.05 20.57
C THR A 64 3.51 30.28 20.63
N ASN A 65 4.82 30.10 20.41
CA ASN A 65 5.80 31.18 20.46
C ASN A 65 6.23 31.58 19.04
N SER A 66 6.01 32.85 18.67
CA SER A 66 6.37 33.40 17.36
C SER A 66 7.89 33.41 17.11
N GLU A 67 8.72 33.37 18.15
CA GLU A 67 10.17 33.22 18.01
C GLU A 67 10.59 31.83 17.53
N CYS A 68 9.73 30.83 17.77
CA CYS A 68 9.86 29.45 17.35
C CYS A 68 9.24 29.18 15.96
N ALA A 69 8.78 30.21 15.25
CA ALA A 69 8.20 30.07 13.91
C ALA A 69 9.26 30.02 12.80
N LEU A 70 8.90 29.42 11.67
CA LEU A 70 9.64 29.46 10.41
C LEU A 70 8.93 30.39 9.41
N PRO A 71 9.03 31.73 9.57
CA PRO A 71 8.24 32.68 8.78
C PRO A 71 8.70 32.82 7.34
N SER A 72 9.96 32.50 7.03
CA SER A 72 10.49 32.58 5.66
C SER A 72 10.16 31.35 4.81
N LEU A 73 9.82 30.23 5.44
CA LEU A 73 9.62 28.96 4.76
C LEU A 73 8.31 28.97 3.97
N VAL A 74 8.42 28.77 2.66
CA VAL A 74 7.30 28.84 1.71
C VAL A 74 7.11 27.51 0.97
N GLU A 75 8.20 26.79 0.69
CA GLU A 75 8.17 25.57 -0.12
C GLU A 75 8.98 24.44 0.52
N ILE A 76 8.42 23.23 0.53
CA ILE A 76 9.09 21.99 0.94
C ILE A 76 9.09 21.05 -0.26
N LEU A 77 10.26 20.70 -0.77
CA LEU A 77 10.37 19.79 -1.92
C LEU A 77 10.10 18.32 -1.52
N GLY A 78 10.36 17.93 -0.27
CA GLY A 78 10.01 16.62 0.26
C GLY A 78 8.64 16.61 0.95
N SER A 79 8.57 15.96 2.11
CA SER A 79 7.36 15.85 2.93
C SER A 79 7.45 16.67 4.22
N LEU A 80 6.29 17.04 4.76
CA LEU A 80 6.15 17.55 6.13
C LEU A 80 5.76 16.41 7.06
N VAL A 81 6.59 16.13 8.06
CA VAL A 81 6.34 15.09 9.06
C VAL A 81 6.31 15.71 10.46
N VAL A 82 5.26 15.47 11.24
CA VAL A 82 5.13 15.93 12.62
C VAL A 82 4.76 14.77 13.54
N GLU A 83 5.58 14.53 14.57
CA GLU A 83 5.40 13.37 15.43
C GLU A 83 5.57 13.66 16.91
N GLN A 84 4.90 12.86 17.74
CA GLN A 84 5.06 12.87 19.20
C GLN A 84 4.85 14.28 19.79
N SER A 85 4.02 15.12 19.16
CA SER A 85 3.83 16.51 19.56
C SER A 85 2.84 16.62 20.72
N ASN A 86 3.21 17.41 21.73
CA ASN A 86 2.35 17.78 22.86
C ASN A 86 1.68 19.15 22.67
N CYS A 87 1.84 19.79 21.50
CA CYS A 87 1.18 21.04 21.16
C CYS A 87 -0.34 20.86 21.14
N LEU A 88 -1.07 21.75 21.82
CA LEU A 88 -2.54 21.71 21.93
C LEU A 88 -3.24 22.61 20.91
N THR A 89 -2.50 23.41 20.13
CA THR A 89 -3.03 24.27 19.07
C THR A 89 -2.80 23.61 17.70
N ASP A 90 -2.73 24.41 16.64
CA ASP A 90 -2.38 23.97 15.28
C ASP A 90 -0.98 24.47 14.86
N LEU A 91 -0.58 24.21 13.61
CA LEU A 91 0.73 24.60 13.05
C LEU A 91 0.73 26.01 12.43
N SER A 92 -0.36 26.76 12.50
CA SER A 92 -0.49 28.06 11.82
C SER A 92 0.56 29.07 12.25
N LEU A 93 0.92 29.09 13.54
CA LEU A 93 1.98 29.96 14.04
C LEU A 93 3.38 29.44 13.72
N PHE A 94 3.54 28.11 13.72
CA PHE A 94 4.84 27.46 13.50
C PHE A 94 5.28 27.53 12.03
N LEU A 95 4.34 27.35 11.09
CA LEU A 95 4.55 27.36 9.63
C LEU A 95 3.60 28.37 8.94
N PRO A 96 3.74 29.67 9.22
CA PRO A 96 2.72 30.67 8.86
C PRO A 96 2.65 31.00 7.37
N ASN A 97 3.71 30.71 6.60
CA ASN A 97 3.82 31.06 5.19
C ASN A 97 4.03 29.87 4.26
N LEU A 98 3.90 28.64 4.77
CA LEU A 98 4.07 27.44 3.95
C LEU A 98 2.95 27.36 2.91
N THR A 99 3.32 27.41 1.64
CA THR A 99 2.39 27.48 0.50
C THR A 99 2.41 26.23 -0.38
N VAL A 100 3.57 25.60 -0.54
CA VAL A 100 3.76 24.47 -1.45
C VAL A 100 4.48 23.31 -0.75
N ILE A 101 3.93 22.10 -0.91
CA ILE A 101 4.61 20.84 -0.53
C ILE A 101 4.59 19.91 -1.75
N ARG A 102 5.78 19.53 -2.22
CA ARG A 102 5.94 18.77 -3.47
C ARG A 102 5.88 17.24 -3.26
N GLY A 103 6.37 16.73 -2.13
CA GLY A 103 6.42 15.30 -1.85
C GLY A 103 7.48 14.52 -2.63
N TRP A 104 8.48 15.19 -3.22
CA TRP A 104 9.58 14.59 -3.99
C TRP A 104 10.66 13.94 -3.09
N THR A 105 10.26 12.98 -2.25
CA THR A 105 11.16 12.27 -1.32
C THR A 105 12.21 11.42 -2.05
N HIS A 106 11.89 10.85 -3.22
CA HIS A 106 12.78 9.96 -3.98
C HIS A 106 13.83 10.67 -4.85
N LEU A 107 13.62 11.93 -5.25
CA LEU A 107 14.52 12.66 -6.16
C LEU A 107 15.68 13.36 -5.46
N LEU A 108 15.63 13.43 -4.12
CA LEU A 108 16.51 14.27 -3.29
C LEU A 108 17.44 13.43 -2.41
N GLU A 109 17.75 12.19 -2.81
CA GLU A 109 18.63 11.26 -2.06
C GLU A 109 20.00 11.90 -1.75
N SER A 110 20.06 12.51 -0.57
CA SER A 110 21.23 12.87 0.20
C SER A 110 21.07 12.14 1.53
N GLN A 111 21.99 11.24 1.85
CA GLN A 111 21.93 10.24 2.94
C GLN A 111 21.95 10.82 4.38
N TYR A 112 21.22 11.89 4.67
CA TYR A 112 21.10 12.44 6.04
C TYR A 112 19.68 12.47 6.60
N LEU A 113 18.71 11.88 5.91
CA LEU A 113 17.33 11.71 6.40
C LEU A 113 16.88 10.25 6.20
N GLN A 114 17.49 9.34 6.96
CA GLN A 114 17.26 7.90 6.92
C GLN A 114 16.06 7.45 7.78
N HIS A 115 15.14 8.33 8.12
CA HIS A 115 13.88 7.98 8.77
C HIS A 115 12.79 8.82 8.12
N GLU A 116 11.76 8.14 7.61
CA GLU A 116 10.37 8.57 7.39
C GLU A 116 9.81 8.12 6.02
N ASN A 117 8.97 7.08 6.11
CA ASN A 117 7.79 6.76 5.29
C ASN A 117 7.95 6.65 3.77
N LYS A 118 7.91 5.41 3.29
CA LYS A 118 7.81 5.06 1.88
C LYS A 118 6.38 4.93 1.35
N PHE A 119 5.46 5.63 2.00
CA PHE A 119 4.31 6.17 1.28
C PHE A 119 4.72 7.59 0.91
N ASN A 120 4.56 8.00 -0.36
CA ASN A 120 4.69 9.42 -0.73
C ASN A 120 3.53 10.23 -0.12
N TYR A 121 3.42 10.25 1.21
CA TYR A 121 2.59 11.17 1.94
C TYR A 121 3.36 12.49 1.98
N SER A 122 2.77 13.51 1.39
CA SER A 122 3.32 14.87 1.47
C SER A 122 3.17 15.44 2.88
N ILE A 123 2.17 14.98 3.64
CA ILE A 123 1.95 15.34 5.03
C ILE A 123 1.76 14.10 5.88
N VAL A 124 2.54 13.97 6.95
CA VAL A 124 2.41 12.91 7.95
C VAL A 124 2.30 13.55 9.33
N VAL A 125 1.23 13.22 10.06
CA VAL A 125 1.05 13.64 11.46
C VAL A 125 0.74 12.42 12.29
N ARG A 126 1.63 12.05 13.22
CA ARG A 126 1.41 10.86 14.07
C ARG A 126 1.69 11.06 15.55
N ASN A 127 0.87 10.42 16.39
CA ASN A 127 1.02 10.43 17.85
C ASN A 127 1.06 11.87 18.41
N THR A 128 0.18 12.76 17.97
CA THR A 128 0.17 14.17 18.38
C THR A 128 -1.08 14.56 19.18
N ARG A 129 -1.03 15.71 19.87
CA ARG A 129 -2.16 16.35 20.54
C ARG A 129 -2.69 17.61 19.84
N LEU A 130 -2.30 17.81 18.57
CA LEU A 130 -2.72 18.98 17.79
C LEU A 130 -4.24 19.07 17.69
N ALA A 131 -4.78 20.28 17.84
CA ALA A 131 -6.21 20.54 17.68
C ALA A 131 -6.63 20.67 16.19
N GLY A 132 -5.68 21.00 15.31
CA GLY A 132 -5.87 21.12 13.87
C GLY A 132 -4.53 21.17 13.14
N LEU A 133 -4.55 21.12 11.80
CA LEU A 133 -3.33 21.30 11.01
C LEU A 133 -2.96 22.79 10.90
N GLY A 134 -3.92 23.68 10.66
CA GLY A 134 -3.71 25.13 10.66
C GLY A 134 -2.82 25.66 9.53
N LEU A 135 -2.56 24.89 8.47
CA LEU A 135 -1.72 25.29 7.34
C LEU A 135 -2.47 26.23 6.38
N SER A 136 -2.95 27.36 6.91
CA SER A 136 -3.87 28.28 6.24
C SER A 136 -3.38 28.85 4.92
N ARG A 137 -2.06 28.82 4.66
CA ARG A 137 -1.42 29.28 3.43
C ARG A 137 -1.12 28.20 2.41
N LEU A 138 -1.40 26.94 2.71
CA LEU A 138 -1.14 25.83 1.81
C LEU A 138 -2.11 25.89 0.62
N MET A 139 -1.56 26.12 -0.57
CA MET A 139 -2.32 26.21 -1.81
C MET A 139 -2.06 25.03 -2.75
N VAL A 140 -0.88 24.39 -2.63
CA VAL A 140 -0.45 23.32 -3.54
C VAL A 140 0.10 22.13 -2.75
N LEU A 141 -0.44 20.96 -3.06
CA LEU A 141 0.04 19.68 -2.60
C LEU A 141 0.22 18.77 -3.80
N GLU A 142 1.45 18.68 -4.33
CA GLU A 142 1.69 18.06 -5.63
C GLU A 142 1.44 16.55 -5.63
N ILE A 143 1.78 15.89 -4.52
CA ILE A 143 1.33 14.53 -4.22
C ILE A 143 0.28 14.63 -3.10
N PRO A 144 -1.03 14.62 -3.42
CA PRO A 144 -2.08 14.93 -2.44
C PRO A 144 -2.42 13.74 -1.54
N ARG A 145 -1.42 13.20 -0.85
CA ARG A 145 -1.57 12.11 0.11
C ARG A 145 -1.23 12.58 1.51
N VAL A 146 -2.13 12.33 2.46
CA VAL A 146 -2.00 12.74 3.86
C VAL A 146 -2.20 11.53 4.79
N LEU A 147 -1.27 11.32 5.71
CA LEU A 147 -1.36 10.27 6.73
C LEU A 147 -1.53 10.87 8.13
N LEU A 148 -2.59 10.45 8.80
CA LEU A 148 -2.93 10.86 10.16
C LEU A 148 -3.03 9.62 11.04
N ALA A 149 -2.13 9.46 12.01
CA ALA A 149 -2.10 8.28 12.87
C ALA A 149 -2.11 8.65 14.36
N ASN A 150 -3.05 8.13 15.14
CA ASN A 150 -3.14 8.32 16.60
C ASN A 150 -3.12 9.80 17.04
N ASN A 151 -4.03 10.62 16.49
CA ASN A 151 -4.18 12.04 16.84
C ASN A 151 -5.57 12.29 17.46
N PRO A 152 -5.76 12.00 18.77
CA PRO A 152 -7.09 11.97 19.40
C PRO A 152 -7.73 13.36 19.64
N PHE A 153 -7.06 14.47 19.31
CA PHE A 153 -7.60 15.83 19.46
C PHE A 153 -7.72 16.58 18.13
N LEU A 154 -7.31 15.96 17.01
CA LEU A 154 -7.22 16.62 15.72
C LEU A 154 -8.61 16.76 15.09
N CYS A 155 -9.01 18.01 14.84
CA CYS A 155 -10.24 18.41 14.16
C CYS A 155 -9.94 19.24 12.90
N PHE A 156 -11.00 19.61 12.17
CA PHE A 156 -10.99 20.45 10.95
C PHE A 156 -10.21 19.84 9.78
N VAL A 157 -10.10 18.52 9.72
CA VAL A 157 -9.46 17.83 8.58
C VAL A 157 -10.47 17.56 7.47
N ASN A 158 -11.72 17.23 7.82
CA ASN A 158 -12.77 16.96 6.83
C ASN A 158 -13.38 18.25 6.25
N THR A 159 -13.18 19.38 6.93
CA THR A 159 -13.59 20.72 6.45
C THR A 159 -12.63 21.30 5.42
N ILE A 160 -11.49 20.64 5.15
CA ILE A 160 -10.54 21.08 4.13
C ILE A 160 -10.91 20.44 2.80
N ASP A 161 -11.08 21.26 1.76
CA ASP A 161 -11.15 20.80 0.38
C ASP A 161 -9.75 20.43 -0.12
N TRP A 162 -9.39 19.17 0.09
CA TRP A 162 -8.14 18.59 -0.38
C TRP A 162 -8.06 18.48 -1.91
N TRP A 163 -9.20 18.52 -2.59
CA TRP A 163 -9.26 18.45 -4.04
C TRP A 163 -8.78 19.77 -4.66
N ALA A 164 -9.22 20.91 -4.10
CA ALA A 164 -8.76 22.23 -4.52
C ALA A 164 -7.24 22.43 -4.36
N ILE A 165 -6.63 21.83 -3.34
CA ILE A 165 -5.18 21.90 -3.07
C ILE A 165 -4.40 20.90 -3.94
N GLY A 166 -5.01 19.78 -4.32
CA GLY A 166 -4.39 18.71 -5.14
C GLY A 166 -4.51 18.89 -6.65
N GLN A 167 -5.51 19.62 -7.16
CA GLN A 167 -5.78 19.74 -8.60
C GLN A 167 -4.79 20.60 -9.39
N GLN A 168 -3.96 21.44 -8.75
CA GLN A 168 -3.06 22.36 -9.45
C GLN A 168 -1.84 21.69 -10.11
N SER A 169 -1.67 20.36 -9.94
CA SER A 169 -0.55 19.59 -10.48
C SER A 169 -0.75 19.16 -11.93
N HIS A 170 -0.55 20.11 -12.85
CA HIS A 170 -0.33 19.80 -14.25
C HIS A 170 1.17 19.68 -14.53
N SER A 171 1.60 18.42 -14.72
CA SER A 171 2.80 17.93 -15.41
C SER A 171 4.21 18.17 -14.83
N SER A 172 4.84 17.07 -14.43
CA SER A 172 6.21 16.71 -14.82
C SER A 172 6.25 15.20 -15.10
N GLY A 173 6.91 14.79 -16.19
CA GLY A 173 6.80 13.48 -16.85
C GLY A 173 7.36 12.26 -16.10
N TYR A 174 7.16 12.15 -14.77
CA TYR A 174 7.59 11.02 -13.95
C TYR A 174 6.47 10.27 -13.22
N LEU A 175 5.20 10.70 -13.34
CA LEU A 175 4.07 10.02 -12.72
C LEU A 175 2.98 9.74 -13.76
N GLN A 176 2.88 8.49 -14.20
CA GLN A 176 1.70 7.98 -14.89
C GLN A 176 0.52 7.94 -13.90
N SER A 177 -0.59 8.56 -14.32
CA SER A 177 -1.96 8.38 -13.82
C SER A 177 -2.22 8.56 -12.32
N VAL A 178 -2.47 9.80 -11.88
CA VAL A 178 -3.27 10.06 -10.67
C VAL A 178 -4.75 10.06 -11.10
N SER A 179 -5.29 8.88 -11.38
CA SER A 179 -6.72 8.67 -11.69
C SER A 179 -7.57 8.54 -10.42
N ALA A 180 -6.94 8.45 -9.24
CA ALA A 180 -7.56 8.40 -7.93
C ALA A 180 -7.24 9.73 -7.23
N GLY A 181 -8.25 10.41 -6.69
CA GLY A 181 -8.13 11.71 -6.05
C GLY A 181 -7.18 11.82 -4.85
N PRO A 182 -7.28 12.91 -4.06
CA PRO A 182 -6.53 13.05 -2.83
C PRO A 182 -6.83 11.88 -1.88
N GLU A 183 -5.78 11.33 -1.26
CA GLU A 183 -5.87 10.18 -0.35
C GLU A 183 -5.58 10.64 1.08
N ILE A 184 -6.58 10.60 1.95
CA ILE A 184 -6.44 10.92 3.38
C ILE A 184 -6.62 9.62 4.16
N ARG A 185 -5.51 9.10 4.71
CA ARG A 185 -5.53 7.86 5.51
C ARG A 185 -5.49 8.21 6.99
N TRP A 186 -6.53 7.77 7.72
CA TRP A 186 -6.60 7.92 9.18
C TRP A 186 -6.43 6.56 9.87
N ILE A 187 -5.54 6.48 10.85
CA ILE A 187 -5.24 5.25 11.62
C ILE A 187 -5.35 5.56 13.11
N GLY A 188 -6.01 4.70 13.88
CA GLY A 188 -6.11 4.83 15.34
C GLY A 188 -7.24 5.74 15.82
N LEU A 189 -7.10 6.28 17.04
CA LEU A 189 -8.16 7.03 17.73
C LEU A 189 -8.51 8.33 16.99
N LYS A 190 -9.79 8.49 16.65
CA LYS A 190 -10.39 9.70 16.07
C LYS A 190 -11.29 10.36 17.11
N ASN A 191 -11.20 11.68 17.27
CA ASN A 191 -12.12 12.42 18.12
C ASN A 191 -13.46 12.67 17.42
N PHE A 192 -14.52 12.87 18.19
CA PHE A 192 -15.77 13.41 17.67
C PHE A 192 -15.76 14.93 17.82
N CYS A 193 -15.59 15.65 16.72
CA CYS A 193 -15.55 17.12 16.70
C CYS A 193 -16.84 17.69 16.08
N LEU A 194 -17.35 18.79 16.63
CA LEU A 194 -18.32 19.65 15.96
C LEU A 194 -17.53 20.57 15.02
N GLU A 195 -17.28 20.11 13.79
CA GLU A 195 -16.48 20.83 12.78
C GLU A 195 -17.37 21.81 12.00
N GLU A 196 -17.64 22.99 12.57
CA GLU A 196 -18.38 24.06 11.90
C GLU A 196 -17.45 25.20 11.47
N CYS A 197 -17.46 25.51 10.18
CA CYS A 197 -16.79 26.69 9.63
C CYS A 197 -17.62 27.95 9.86
N SER A 198 -16.97 29.11 9.88
CA SER A 198 -17.66 30.41 9.88
C SER A 198 -18.58 30.54 8.66
N ASP A 199 -19.74 31.19 8.84
CA ASP A 199 -20.71 31.50 7.78
C ASP A 199 -20.08 32.36 6.66
N ASP A 200 -18.98 33.07 6.94
CA ASP A 200 -18.26 33.90 5.99
C ASP A 200 -17.38 33.11 5.01
N CYS A 201 -17.24 31.79 5.19
CA CYS A 201 -16.40 30.95 4.33
C CYS A 201 -17.13 30.59 3.03
N LEU A 202 -16.51 30.90 1.89
CA LEU A 202 -17.02 30.53 0.56
C LEU A 202 -16.92 29.02 0.34
N SER A 203 -17.96 28.43 -0.25
CA SER A 203 -17.98 27.03 -0.69
C SER A 203 -17.48 26.92 -2.14
N THR A 204 -16.47 26.08 -2.36
CA THR A 204 -15.93 25.80 -3.70
C THR A 204 -16.21 24.37 -4.13
N ALA A 205 -17.46 24.04 -4.45
CA ALA A 205 -17.73 22.90 -5.32
C ALA A 205 -19.07 23.04 -6.04
N VAL A 206 -19.02 22.95 -7.36
CA VAL A 206 -20.14 22.65 -8.25
C VAL A 206 -20.18 21.11 -8.35
N ASP A 207 -21.33 20.50 -8.08
CA ASP A 207 -21.65 19.06 -8.18
C ASP A 207 -21.40 18.13 -6.97
N ARG A 208 -20.98 18.62 -5.80
CA ARG A 208 -21.04 17.87 -4.52
C ARG A 208 -21.55 18.75 -3.39
N GLU A 209 -22.14 18.15 -2.36
CA GLU A 209 -22.79 18.83 -1.23
C GLU A 209 -21.99 20.07 -0.75
N VAL A 210 -22.68 21.21 -0.77
CA VAL A 210 -22.14 22.56 -0.55
C VAL A 210 -21.78 22.75 0.93
N ASN A 211 -20.60 22.28 1.34
CA ASN A 211 -20.07 22.55 2.67
C ASN A 211 -18.98 23.64 2.60
N PRO A 212 -18.98 24.64 3.48
CA PRO A 212 -17.92 25.64 3.56
C PRO A 212 -16.59 24.99 3.94
N SER A 213 -15.48 25.47 3.37
CA SER A 213 -14.15 24.91 3.63
C SER A 213 -13.30 25.80 4.54
N CYS A 214 -12.72 25.22 5.60
CA CYS A 214 -11.96 25.95 6.60
C CYS A 214 -10.85 25.12 7.26
N TRP A 215 -9.80 25.82 7.71
CA TRP A 215 -8.69 25.25 8.49
C TRP A 215 -8.97 25.25 10.01
N SER A 216 -9.89 26.10 10.45
CA SER A 216 -10.41 26.19 11.82
C SER A 216 -11.77 26.90 11.79
N SER A 217 -12.45 27.01 12.93
CA SER A 217 -13.73 27.72 13.03
C SER A 217 -13.66 29.20 12.65
N SER A 218 -12.48 29.82 12.66
CA SER A 218 -12.28 31.25 12.36
C SER A 218 -11.44 31.52 11.12
N VAL A 219 -10.85 30.49 10.50
CA VAL A 219 -9.93 30.64 9.35
C VAL A 219 -10.43 29.82 8.17
N CYS A 220 -10.99 30.51 7.19
CA CYS A 220 -11.46 29.89 5.95
C CYS A 220 -10.29 29.38 5.08
N GLN A 221 -10.55 28.35 4.29
CA GLN A 221 -9.64 27.90 3.26
C GLN A 221 -9.70 28.88 2.08
N LYS A 222 -8.53 29.32 1.61
CA LYS A 222 -8.45 30.16 0.42
C LYS A 222 -8.34 29.29 -0.83
N THR A 223 -9.07 29.67 -1.86
CA THR A 223 -9.08 29.03 -3.17
C THR A 223 -9.09 30.10 -4.25
N CYS A 224 -8.41 29.82 -5.37
CA CYS A 224 -8.42 30.74 -6.51
C CYS A 224 -9.78 30.74 -7.20
N SER A 225 -10.10 31.83 -7.88
CA SER A 225 -11.34 31.87 -8.64
C SER A 225 -11.31 30.89 -9.81
N ARG A 226 -12.50 30.48 -10.28
CA ARG A 226 -12.66 29.53 -11.39
C ARG A 226 -11.88 29.97 -12.64
N LEU A 227 -11.81 31.28 -12.90
CA LEU A 227 -11.05 31.83 -14.02
C LEU A 227 -9.58 31.42 -13.98
N CYS A 228 -8.92 31.57 -12.82
CA CYS A 228 -7.51 31.22 -12.69
C CYS A 228 -7.29 29.70 -12.72
N LEU A 229 -8.19 28.93 -12.10
CA LEU A 229 -8.11 27.47 -12.08
C LEU A 229 -8.26 26.86 -13.48
N GLU A 230 -9.20 27.34 -14.31
CA GLU A 230 -9.39 26.88 -15.68
C GLU A 230 -8.20 27.21 -16.60
N ASP A 231 -7.55 28.36 -16.36
CA ASP A 231 -6.33 28.75 -17.07
C ASP A 231 -5.07 28.06 -16.52
N GLY A 232 -5.20 27.22 -15.48
CA GLY A 232 -4.08 26.51 -14.83
C GLY A 232 -3.08 27.45 -14.15
N ARG A 233 -3.56 28.58 -13.63
CA ARG A 233 -2.77 29.65 -13.00
C ARG A 233 -3.06 29.77 -11.50
N ALA A 234 -2.01 30.07 -10.73
CA ALA A 234 -2.16 30.54 -9.37
C ALA A 234 -2.89 31.90 -9.30
N CYS A 235 -3.26 32.34 -8.09
CA CYS A 235 -3.90 33.63 -7.85
C CYS A 235 -3.17 34.45 -6.78
N TYR A 236 -3.46 35.75 -6.74
CA TYR A 236 -2.90 36.62 -5.70
C TYR A 236 -3.45 36.23 -4.33
N TRP A 237 -2.57 36.19 -3.33
CA TRP A 237 -2.91 35.80 -1.97
C TRP A 237 -4.07 36.61 -1.33
N ASN A 238 -4.13 37.90 -1.65
CA ASN A 238 -5.14 38.83 -1.13
C ASN A 238 -6.27 39.09 -2.13
N SER A 239 -6.21 38.52 -3.33
CA SER A 239 -7.16 38.80 -4.41
C SER A 239 -7.32 37.54 -5.29
N PRO A 240 -8.15 36.58 -4.86
CA PRO A 240 -8.30 35.29 -5.54
C PRO A 240 -8.77 35.37 -6.99
N GLU A 241 -9.40 36.48 -7.37
CA GLU A 241 -9.85 36.78 -8.74
C GLU A 241 -8.72 37.24 -9.68
N GLN A 242 -7.59 37.67 -9.12
CA GLN A 242 -6.46 38.13 -9.90
C GLN A 242 -5.49 36.97 -10.11
N CYS A 243 -5.32 36.55 -11.37
CA CYS A 243 -4.43 35.44 -11.71
C CYS A 243 -2.96 35.88 -11.77
N CYS A 244 -2.09 34.97 -11.35
CA CYS A 244 -0.64 35.13 -11.38
C CYS A 244 -0.06 34.87 -12.78
N HIS A 245 1.25 35.08 -12.90
CA HIS A 245 2.00 34.63 -14.06
C HIS A 245 1.87 33.10 -14.24
N PRO A 246 1.82 32.56 -15.47
CA PRO A 246 1.67 31.12 -15.72
C PRO A 246 2.75 30.22 -15.08
N GLU A 247 3.93 30.77 -14.85
CA GLU A 247 5.06 30.08 -14.21
C GLU A 247 5.03 30.15 -12.67
N CYS A 248 4.06 30.85 -12.08
CA CYS A 248 3.87 30.88 -10.64
C CYS A 248 3.06 29.66 -10.17
N ASP A 249 3.41 29.16 -9.00
CA ASP A 249 2.72 28.08 -8.33
C ASP A 249 2.22 28.51 -6.94
N GLY A 250 1.01 28.07 -6.58
CA GLY A 250 0.31 28.41 -5.34
C GLY A 250 -0.17 29.86 -5.20
N ALA A 251 0.75 30.83 -5.19
CA ALA A 251 0.43 32.25 -5.03
C ALA A 251 1.44 33.20 -5.68
N CYS A 252 1.08 34.47 -5.76
CA CYS A 252 2.00 35.55 -6.16
C CYS A 252 1.71 36.86 -5.44
N THR A 253 2.69 37.75 -5.51
CA THR A 253 2.62 39.14 -5.00
C THR A 253 2.50 40.18 -6.13
N GLY A 254 2.69 39.75 -7.38
CA GLY A 254 2.72 40.60 -8.57
C GLY A 254 2.47 39.78 -9.84
N PRO A 255 2.31 40.45 -11.00
CA PRO A 255 1.83 39.81 -12.22
C PRO A 255 2.94 39.18 -13.06
N GLY A 256 4.20 39.52 -12.74
CA GLY A 256 5.38 39.03 -13.46
C GLY A 256 5.93 37.70 -12.90
N PRO A 257 6.81 37.01 -13.67
CA PRO A 257 7.45 35.76 -13.25
C PRO A 257 8.44 35.93 -12.09
N ASP A 258 8.82 37.17 -11.76
CA ASP A 258 9.69 37.54 -10.64
C ASP A 258 8.93 37.72 -9.31
N ALA A 259 7.60 37.74 -9.36
CA ALA A 259 6.75 38.03 -8.20
C ALA A 259 6.00 36.79 -7.68
N CYS A 260 6.38 35.59 -8.15
CA CYS A 260 5.81 34.32 -7.72
C CYS A 260 6.25 33.95 -6.30
N THR A 261 5.36 33.29 -5.56
CA THR A 261 5.65 32.73 -4.23
C THR A 261 6.47 31.44 -4.35
N ALA A 262 6.10 30.58 -5.30
CA ALA A 262 6.88 29.41 -5.71
C ALA A 262 6.84 29.30 -7.25
N CYS A 263 7.80 28.59 -7.83
CA CYS A 263 7.85 28.39 -9.28
C CYS A 263 7.22 27.06 -9.67
N LYS A 264 6.43 27.05 -10.75
CA LYS A 264 5.79 25.84 -11.27
C LYS A 264 6.81 24.85 -11.86
N HIS A 265 7.84 25.37 -12.53
CA HIS A 265 8.87 24.56 -13.18
C HIS A 265 10.26 24.82 -12.58
N ALA A 266 10.92 25.92 -12.97
CA ALA A 266 12.28 26.17 -12.54
C ALA A 266 12.48 27.64 -12.14
N TRP A 267 13.26 27.84 -11.09
CA TRP A 267 13.75 29.15 -10.69
C TRP A 267 15.10 29.45 -11.34
N PHE A 268 15.23 30.61 -11.98
CA PHE A 268 16.48 31.10 -12.56
C PHE A 268 16.60 32.62 -12.43
N ARG A 269 17.68 33.09 -11.77
CA ARG A 269 18.02 34.53 -11.64
C ARG A 269 16.84 35.40 -11.19
N ASN A 270 16.17 34.98 -10.11
CA ASN A 270 15.02 35.67 -9.50
C ASN A 270 13.75 35.71 -10.38
N GLN A 271 13.57 34.73 -11.27
CA GLN A 271 12.37 34.58 -12.09
C GLN A 271 12.01 33.10 -12.22
N CYS A 272 10.71 32.81 -12.29
CA CYS A 272 10.21 31.50 -12.66
C CYS A 272 10.23 31.35 -14.19
N VAL A 273 10.87 30.29 -14.67
CA VAL A 273 11.04 29.97 -16.08
C VAL A 273 10.53 28.55 -16.38
N PRO A 274 9.97 28.32 -17.57
CA PRO A 274 9.43 27.00 -17.93
C PRO A 274 10.53 25.94 -18.10
N ASN A 275 11.72 26.33 -18.56
CA ASN A 275 12.86 25.45 -18.76
C ASN A 275 14.17 26.18 -18.43
N CYS A 276 15.17 25.43 -17.98
CA CYS A 276 16.50 26.00 -17.79
C CYS A 276 17.09 26.48 -19.12
N PRO A 277 17.62 27.72 -19.20
CA PRO A 277 18.25 28.22 -20.41
C PRO A 277 19.46 27.38 -20.84
N THR A 278 19.81 27.45 -22.13
CA THR A 278 20.98 26.76 -22.68
C THR A 278 22.25 27.08 -21.86
N GLY A 279 22.97 26.05 -21.44
CA GLY A 279 24.13 26.20 -20.55
C GLY A 279 23.83 25.95 -19.07
N TYR A 280 22.56 25.74 -18.70
CA TYR A 280 22.14 25.43 -17.33
C TYR A 280 21.40 24.10 -17.26
N LEU A 281 21.43 23.48 -16.09
CA LEU A 281 20.85 22.19 -15.77
C LEU A 281 19.82 22.35 -14.66
N LEU A 282 18.75 21.56 -14.73
CA LEU A 282 17.74 21.52 -13.68
C LEU A 282 18.24 20.70 -12.49
N LEU A 283 18.36 21.33 -11.33
CA LEU A 283 18.75 20.72 -10.06
C LEU A 283 17.52 20.53 -9.17
N PHE A 284 17.35 19.32 -8.64
CA PHE A 284 16.27 18.97 -7.71
C PHE A 284 14.86 19.27 -8.23
N GLY A 285 14.69 19.36 -9.55
CA GLY A 285 13.41 19.71 -10.18
C GLY A 285 12.94 21.14 -9.98
N HIS A 286 13.68 22.01 -9.28
CA HIS A 286 13.17 23.33 -8.85
C HIS A 286 14.01 24.54 -9.30
N ARG A 287 15.32 24.37 -9.58
CA ARG A 287 16.20 25.50 -9.93
C ARG A 287 17.23 25.17 -10.99
N CYS A 288 17.69 26.21 -11.68
CA CYS A 288 18.71 26.08 -12.71
C CYS A 288 20.12 26.38 -12.16
N VAL A 289 21.08 25.49 -12.43
CA VAL A 289 22.50 25.62 -12.05
C VAL A 289 23.41 25.42 -13.26
N SER A 290 24.63 25.95 -13.24
CA SER A 290 25.58 25.72 -14.34
C SER A 290 26.17 24.30 -14.30
N TYR A 291 26.73 23.87 -15.42
CA TYR A 291 27.47 22.59 -15.53
C TYR A 291 28.55 22.45 -14.45
N GLU A 292 29.32 23.50 -14.20
CA GLU A 292 30.42 23.49 -13.23
C GLU A 292 29.93 23.34 -11.79
N VAL A 293 28.83 24.01 -11.45
CA VAL A 293 28.21 23.91 -10.11
C VAL A 293 27.71 22.50 -9.88
N CYS A 294 27.09 21.87 -10.89
CA CYS A 294 26.63 20.49 -10.80
C CYS A 294 27.81 19.52 -10.58
N VAL A 295 28.82 19.54 -11.45
CA VAL A 295 29.90 18.53 -11.42
C VAL A 295 30.79 18.66 -10.18
N ASN A 296 30.93 19.87 -9.64
CA ASN A 296 31.71 20.15 -8.44
C ASN A 296 30.89 20.08 -7.14
N MET A 297 29.56 19.89 -7.23
CA MET A 297 28.74 19.63 -6.05
C MET A 297 29.10 18.25 -5.52
N ASN A 298 29.57 18.23 -4.27
CA ASN A 298 29.93 17.01 -3.56
C ASN A 298 28.88 16.70 -2.50
N THR A 299 28.53 15.43 -2.39
CA THR A 299 27.77 14.92 -1.26
C THR A 299 28.69 14.73 -0.05
N ASN A 300 28.13 14.65 1.16
CA ASN A 300 28.87 14.35 2.39
C ASN A 300 29.64 13.00 2.36
N LEU A 301 29.45 12.19 1.30
CA LEU A 301 30.08 10.88 1.07
C LEU A 301 31.20 10.90 0.02
N ASN A 302 31.68 12.08 -0.38
CA ASN A 302 32.66 12.24 -1.46
C ASN A 302 32.20 11.69 -2.83
N LYS A 303 30.88 11.64 -3.07
CA LYS A 303 30.32 11.40 -4.40
C LYS A 303 29.95 12.72 -5.05
N ASN A 304 30.46 12.93 -6.26
CA ASN A 304 30.13 14.09 -7.08
C ASN A 304 28.83 13.85 -7.85
N PHE A 305 28.02 14.90 -7.95
CA PHE A 305 26.83 14.89 -8.79
C PHE A 305 27.19 14.59 -10.26
N SER A 306 26.18 14.13 -10.98
CA SER A 306 26.24 13.68 -12.37
C SER A 306 25.20 14.40 -13.22
N ILE A 307 25.45 14.42 -14.52
CA ILE A 307 24.58 15.06 -15.50
C ILE A 307 23.85 13.98 -16.27
N SER A 308 22.52 14.08 -16.29
CA SER A 308 21.65 13.17 -17.05
C SER A 308 20.61 13.99 -17.81
N ASN A 309 20.60 13.92 -19.14
CA ASN A 309 19.54 14.52 -19.98
C ASN A 309 19.10 15.96 -19.60
N GLY A 310 20.04 16.87 -19.34
CA GLY A 310 19.74 18.27 -18.97
C GLY A 310 19.40 18.50 -17.49
N THR A 311 19.44 17.47 -16.65
CA THR A 311 19.27 17.55 -15.20
C THR A 311 20.57 17.24 -14.46
N CYS A 312 20.70 17.83 -13.28
CA CYS A 312 21.77 17.54 -12.32
C CYS A 312 21.23 16.55 -11.27
N VAL A 313 21.82 15.36 -11.22
CA VAL A 313 21.38 14.24 -10.38
C VAL A 313 22.51 13.79 -9.45
N SER A 314 22.19 13.27 -8.27
CA SER A 314 23.19 12.77 -7.32
C SER A 314 23.84 11.48 -7.82
N ASP A 315 23.05 10.53 -8.33
CA ASP A 315 23.49 9.25 -8.88
C ASP A 315 22.90 9.03 -10.30
N CYS A 316 23.61 8.26 -11.13
CA CYS A 316 23.12 7.85 -12.44
C CYS A 316 22.05 6.76 -12.32
N ALA A 317 21.08 6.75 -13.24
CA ALA A 317 20.05 5.71 -13.29
C ALA A 317 20.66 4.31 -13.51
N THR A 318 19.92 3.28 -13.10
CA THR A 318 20.32 1.87 -13.29
C THR A 318 20.74 1.60 -14.74
N GLY A 319 21.91 1.00 -14.94
CA GLY A 319 22.50 0.76 -16.27
C GLY A 319 23.36 1.89 -16.81
N TYR A 320 23.55 2.98 -16.05
CA TYR A 320 24.44 4.09 -16.39
C TYR A 320 25.51 4.32 -15.32
N ILE A 321 26.69 4.79 -15.73
CA ILE A 321 27.81 5.16 -14.85
C ILE A 321 28.29 6.58 -15.11
N ARG A 322 28.83 7.22 -14.07
CA ARG A 322 29.42 8.55 -14.18
C ARG A 322 30.75 8.48 -14.95
N SER A 323 30.82 9.17 -16.08
CA SER A 323 32.06 9.39 -16.82
C SER A 323 33.03 10.30 -16.06
N LYS A 324 34.29 10.37 -16.49
CA LYS A 324 35.29 11.30 -15.93
C LYS A 324 34.84 12.77 -16.04
N GLN A 325 34.04 13.07 -17.06
CA GLN A 325 33.46 14.39 -17.34
C GLN A 325 32.19 14.69 -16.53
N GLY A 326 31.71 13.74 -15.71
CA GLY A 326 30.51 13.91 -14.88
C GLY A 326 29.19 13.62 -15.59
N GLN A 327 29.20 13.10 -16.82
CA GLN A 327 27.99 12.66 -17.52
C GLN A 327 27.66 11.19 -17.25
N CYS A 328 26.38 10.86 -17.15
CA CYS A 328 25.90 9.48 -17.08
C CYS A 328 25.99 8.81 -18.46
N ILE A 329 26.80 7.75 -18.59
CA ILE A 329 27.01 6.98 -19.81
C ILE A 329 26.57 5.52 -19.62
N PRO A 330 26.06 4.83 -20.65
CA PRO A 330 25.57 3.46 -20.52
C PRO A 330 26.70 2.45 -20.24
N CYS A 331 26.41 1.44 -19.43
CA CYS A 331 27.33 0.35 -19.09
C CYS A 331 27.71 -0.51 -20.31
N THR A 332 28.99 -0.85 -20.47
CA THR A 332 29.45 -1.80 -21.50
C THR A 332 29.32 -3.23 -20.97
N GLY A 333 28.38 -4.03 -21.51
CA GLY A 333 28.21 -5.44 -21.14
C GLY A 333 27.02 -5.79 -20.22
N GLY A 334 26.11 -4.84 -19.95
CA GLY A 334 24.81 -5.11 -19.32
C GLY A 334 24.77 -5.01 -17.78
N THR A 335 25.85 -5.33 -17.07
CA THR A 335 25.91 -5.18 -15.60
C THR A 335 27.10 -4.32 -15.20
N CYS A 336 26.83 -3.13 -14.67
CA CYS A 336 27.82 -2.38 -13.91
C CYS A 336 27.96 -3.00 -12.53
N TYR A 337 29.21 -3.18 -12.08
CA TYR A 337 29.68 -3.77 -10.82
C TYR A 337 28.75 -3.66 -9.58
N SER A 338 28.87 -4.66 -8.68
CA SER A 338 28.23 -4.83 -7.36
C SER A 338 27.63 -3.55 -6.77
N LYS A 339 26.29 -3.46 -6.73
CA LYS A 339 25.60 -2.36 -6.06
C LYS A 339 25.82 -2.53 -4.55
N VAL A 340 26.64 -1.65 -3.98
CA VAL A 340 26.80 -1.52 -2.53
C VAL A 340 25.69 -0.61 -2.04
N CYS A 341 24.78 -1.19 -1.26
CA CYS A 341 23.60 -0.52 -0.75
C CYS A 341 23.85 0.00 0.67
N GLY A 342 23.19 1.10 1.02
CA GLY A 342 23.26 1.69 2.36
C GLY A 342 22.42 0.90 3.35
N ASN A 343 21.73 1.61 4.24
CA ASN A 343 20.72 1.03 5.10
C ASN A 343 19.45 0.79 4.28
N LEU A 344 18.90 -0.42 4.35
CA LEU A 344 17.75 -0.89 3.60
C LEU A 344 16.58 -1.11 4.54
N HIS A 345 15.39 -0.67 4.13
CA HIS A 345 14.15 -0.83 4.90
C HIS A 345 13.05 -1.40 3.99
N VAL A 346 12.45 -2.51 4.42
CA VAL A 346 11.42 -3.27 3.68
C VAL A 346 10.18 -3.44 4.56
N TYR A 347 9.22 -2.52 4.44
CA TYR A 347 7.94 -2.52 5.15
C TYR A 347 6.74 -2.89 4.27
N GLN A 348 6.89 -2.77 2.94
CA GLN A 348 5.88 -3.12 1.92
C GLN A 348 6.52 -3.72 0.66
N MET A 349 5.71 -4.26 -0.25
CA MET A 349 6.21 -5.01 -1.43
C MET A 349 7.00 -4.15 -2.42
N GLU A 350 6.70 -2.86 -2.51
CA GLU A 350 7.40 -1.89 -3.35
C GLU A 350 8.80 -1.55 -2.81
N ASP A 351 9.10 -1.96 -1.57
CA ASP A 351 10.39 -1.76 -0.92
C ASP A 351 11.50 -2.60 -1.48
N LEU A 352 11.12 -3.69 -2.14
CA LEU A 352 11.99 -4.65 -2.77
C LEU A 352 12.84 -4.05 -3.90
N GLU A 353 12.41 -2.97 -4.54
CA GLU A 353 13.22 -2.26 -5.53
C GLU A 353 14.52 -1.69 -4.94
N GLN A 354 14.54 -1.36 -3.64
CA GLN A 354 15.76 -0.89 -2.99
C GLN A 354 16.81 -2.00 -2.91
N VAL A 355 16.34 -3.23 -2.64
CA VAL A 355 17.16 -4.44 -2.49
C VAL A 355 17.61 -5.00 -3.84
N ARG A 356 16.80 -4.81 -4.89
CA ARG A 356 17.11 -5.31 -6.24
C ARG A 356 18.50 -4.87 -6.71
N GLY A 357 19.30 -5.87 -7.11
CA GLY A 357 20.67 -5.72 -7.58
C GLY A 357 21.71 -5.44 -6.49
N CYS A 358 21.32 -5.30 -5.21
CA CYS A 358 22.25 -5.12 -4.10
C CYS A 358 23.04 -6.40 -3.85
N GLU A 359 24.37 -6.31 -3.88
CA GLU A 359 25.24 -7.43 -3.48
C GLU A 359 25.64 -7.32 -2.01
N THR A 360 25.83 -6.09 -1.53
CA THR A 360 26.13 -5.79 -0.13
C THR A 360 25.22 -4.69 0.41
N ALA A 361 24.97 -4.67 1.73
CA ALA A 361 24.19 -3.63 2.40
C ALA A 361 24.83 -3.19 3.73
N GLN A 362 24.60 -1.94 4.16
CA GLN A 362 25.04 -1.47 5.48
C GLN A 362 24.17 -2.01 6.60
N SER A 363 22.85 -2.01 6.45
CA SER A 363 21.92 -2.67 7.38
C SER A 363 20.62 -2.99 6.65
N LEU A 364 19.82 -3.90 7.20
CA LEU A 364 18.55 -4.29 6.60
C LEU A 364 17.49 -4.45 7.68
N VAL A 365 16.37 -3.75 7.53
CA VAL A 365 15.18 -3.91 8.36
C VAL A 365 14.02 -4.42 7.49
N VAL A 366 13.36 -5.49 7.92
CA VAL A 366 12.17 -6.08 7.28
C VAL A 366 11.02 -6.05 8.27
N GLY A 367 9.94 -5.35 7.94
CA GLY A 367 8.73 -5.20 8.76
C GLY A 367 7.46 -5.27 7.92
N LEU A 368 7.29 -6.37 7.20
CA LEU A 368 6.20 -6.57 6.24
C LEU A 368 4.89 -6.97 6.93
N THR A 369 3.93 -6.05 6.94
CA THR A 369 2.60 -6.29 7.51
C THR A 369 1.58 -6.83 6.52
N GLU A 370 1.82 -6.65 5.21
CA GLU A 370 0.94 -7.12 4.13
C GLU A 370 1.74 -7.92 3.11
N CYS A 371 1.20 -9.07 2.69
CA CYS A 371 1.81 -9.90 1.67
C CYS A 371 0.76 -10.75 0.92
N ASN A 372 0.97 -11.01 -0.37
CA ASN A 372 0.08 -11.79 -1.22
C ASN A 372 0.80 -12.98 -1.89
N ASP A 373 0.09 -13.75 -2.69
CA ASP A 373 0.62 -14.95 -3.39
C ASP A 373 1.75 -14.62 -4.40
N ASP A 374 1.64 -13.52 -5.15
CA ASP A 374 2.67 -13.06 -6.11
C ASP A 374 3.92 -12.46 -5.42
N SER A 375 3.79 -12.12 -4.14
CA SER A 375 4.87 -11.53 -3.35
C SER A 375 6.07 -12.47 -3.18
N ALA A 376 5.86 -13.79 -3.14
CA ALA A 376 6.95 -14.75 -2.96
C ALA A 376 8.00 -14.63 -4.07
N VAL A 377 7.56 -14.58 -5.34
CA VAL A 377 8.42 -14.42 -6.51
C VAL A 377 9.13 -13.07 -6.48
N LYS A 378 8.43 -12.00 -6.11
CA LYS A 378 9.01 -10.66 -5.98
C LYS A 378 10.09 -10.61 -4.89
N MET A 379 9.86 -11.28 -3.76
CA MET A 379 10.80 -11.35 -2.65
C MET A 379 12.06 -12.13 -3.06
N MET A 380 11.89 -13.31 -3.64
CA MET A 380 13.01 -14.14 -4.10
C MET A 380 13.84 -13.42 -5.16
N THR A 381 13.19 -12.75 -6.12
CA THR A 381 13.89 -11.99 -7.17
C THR A 381 14.63 -10.76 -6.61
N ALA A 382 14.07 -10.08 -5.62
CA ALA A 382 14.68 -8.89 -5.05
C ALA A 382 15.91 -9.18 -4.19
N PHE A 383 15.87 -10.26 -3.42
CA PHE A 383 16.96 -10.67 -2.53
C PHE A 383 17.98 -11.60 -3.21
N ALA A 384 17.80 -11.91 -4.51
CA ALA A 384 18.63 -12.86 -5.24
C ALA A 384 20.12 -12.50 -5.22
N ASP A 385 20.46 -11.22 -5.33
CA ASP A 385 21.86 -10.77 -5.43
C ASP A 385 22.54 -10.52 -4.07
N LEU A 386 21.77 -10.40 -2.98
CA LEU A 386 22.27 -9.95 -1.68
C LEU A 386 23.06 -11.04 -0.96
N LYS A 387 24.35 -10.78 -0.73
CA LYS A 387 25.30 -11.75 -0.13
C LYS A 387 25.84 -11.31 1.22
N GLU A 388 25.94 -10.01 1.48
CA GLU A 388 26.62 -9.51 2.69
C GLU A 388 25.92 -8.29 3.31
N ILE A 389 25.81 -8.28 4.64
CA ILE A 389 25.33 -7.14 5.43
C ILE A 389 26.42 -6.73 6.44
N HIS A 390 26.83 -5.46 6.44
CA HIS A 390 27.92 -4.97 7.29
C HIS A 390 27.50 -4.70 8.74
N GLY A 391 26.35 -4.07 8.95
CA GLY A 391 25.79 -3.72 10.25
C GLY A 391 24.88 -4.83 10.76
N SER A 392 23.57 -4.56 10.77
CA SER A 392 22.57 -5.42 11.39
C SER A 392 21.42 -5.80 10.44
N LEU A 393 20.81 -6.95 10.73
CA LEU A 393 19.59 -7.45 10.11
C LEU A 393 18.47 -7.51 11.16
N HIS A 394 17.40 -6.76 10.96
CA HIS A 394 16.23 -6.75 11.83
C HIS A 394 14.99 -7.19 11.06
N VAL A 395 14.37 -8.31 11.44
CA VAL A 395 13.07 -8.74 10.96
C VAL A 395 12.07 -8.51 12.08
N ILE A 396 11.36 -7.40 12.04
CA ILE A 396 10.55 -6.91 13.15
C ILE A 396 9.13 -6.56 12.73
N GLY A 397 8.12 -7.03 13.45
CA GLY A 397 6.72 -6.68 13.15
C GLY A 397 6.21 -7.22 11.81
N SER A 398 6.88 -8.20 11.21
CA SER A 398 6.51 -8.77 9.91
C SER A 398 5.38 -9.79 10.05
N ASN A 399 4.20 -9.33 10.45
CA ASN A 399 3.06 -10.17 10.79
C ASN A 399 2.41 -10.91 9.61
N SER A 400 2.84 -10.66 8.37
CA SER A 400 2.38 -11.43 7.21
C SER A 400 3.40 -12.49 6.74
N LEU A 401 4.63 -12.48 7.24
CA LEU A 401 5.66 -13.42 6.80
C LEU A 401 5.55 -14.75 7.53
N ARG A 402 5.50 -15.85 6.77
CA ARG A 402 5.55 -17.22 7.30
C ARG A 402 6.97 -17.77 7.34
N THR A 403 7.81 -17.38 6.38
CA THR A 403 9.20 -17.81 6.30
C THR A 403 10.15 -16.72 5.82
N LEU A 404 11.40 -16.75 6.29
CA LEU A 404 12.50 -15.91 5.79
C LEU A 404 13.26 -16.53 4.62
N GLY A 405 12.75 -17.63 4.06
CA GLY A 405 13.38 -18.42 3.01
C GLY A 405 13.72 -17.70 1.70
N PHE A 406 13.46 -16.40 1.56
CA PHE A 406 13.90 -15.59 0.41
C PHE A 406 15.34 -15.06 0.56
N MET A 407 15.94 -15.11 1.76
CA MET A 407 17.32 -14.63 2.01
C MET A 407 18.40 -15.71 1.81
N GLN A 408 18.16 -16.70 0.93
CA GLN A 408 19.01 -17.90 0.83
C GLN A 408 20.46 -17.63 0.38
N ASN A 409 20.68 -16.49 -0.28
CA ASN A 409 21.98 -16.12 -0.81
C ASN A 409 22.83 -15.29 0.17
N LEU A 410 22.28 -14.91 1.32
CA LEU A 410 23.01 -14.19 2.37
C LEU A 410 24.07 -15.09 3.01
N GLN A 411 25.33 -14.64 3.01
CA GLN A 411 26.50 -15.41 3.45
C GLN A 411 27.15 -14.82 4.70
N VAL A 412 27.16 -13.49 4.84
CA VAL A 412 27.89 -12.79 5.89
C VAL A 412 27.05 -11.67 6.49
N LEU A 413 27.01 -11.59 7.82
CA LEU A 413 26.40 -10.50 8.59
C LEU A 413 27.43 -10.03 9.63
N ARG A 414 28.15 -8.94 9.35
CA ARG A 414 29.36 -8.59 10.11
C ARG A 414 29.12 -8.04 11.52
N GLY A 415 27.96 -7.43 11.79
CA GLY A 415 27.69 -6.81 13.09
C GLY A 415 28.60 -5.62 13.40
N THR A 416 29.11 -4.93 12.37
CA THR A 416 30.04 -3.80 12.50
C THR A 416 29.30 -2.47 12.33
N HIS A 417 29.32 -1.65 13.38
CA HIS A 417 28.73 -0.32 13.39
C HIS A 417 29.83 0.74 13.25
N SER A 418 29.73 1.59 12.23
CA SER A 418 30.67 2.68 12.00
C SER A 418 30.28 3.90 12.85
N ASN A 419 30.80 4.00 14.07
CA ASN A 419 30.73 5.24 14.86
C ASN A 419 31.92 6.15 14.52
N GLU A 420 31.66 7.41 14.14
CA GLU A 420 32.68 8.43 13.83
C GLU A 420 33.63 8.76 15.00
N THR A 421 33.38 8.22 16.20
CA THR A 421 34.16 8.51 17.42
C THR A 421 35.13 7.39 17.83
N GLY A 422 35.22 6.28 17.10
CA GLY A 422 36.21 5.23 17.37
C GLY A 422 36.07 4.54 18.75
N VAL A 423 34.98 4.78 19.47
CA VAL A 423 34.66 4.08 20.72
C VAL A 423 33.75 2.90 20.38
N GLN A 424 34.24 1.70 20.66
CA GLN A 424 33.54 0.44 20.46
C GLN A 424 32.40 0.37 21.50
N ALA A 425 31.18 0.68 21.06
CA ALA A 425 29.98 0.53 21.87
C ALA A 425 29.75 -0.96 22.16
N ASP A 426 29.24 -1.28 23.35
CA ASP A 426 28.84 -2.62 23.76
C ASP A 426 28.02 -3.32 22.67
N SER A 427 28.32 -4.60 22.43
CA SER A 427 27.84 -5.42 21.30
C SER A 427 26.40 -5.11 20.85
N GLU A 428 26.27 -4.26 19.82
CA GLU A 428 24.99 -3.98 19.16
C GLU A 428 24.43 -5.28 18.53
N THR A 429 23.12 -5.32 18.34
CA THR A 429 22.43 -6.51 17.83
C THR A 429 22.76 -6.70 16.35
N ALA A 430 23.33 -7.86 16.01
CA ALA A 430 23.64 -8.19 14.62
C ALA A 430 22.42 -8.76 13.90
N LEU A 431 21.70 -9.68 14.54
CA LEU A 431 20.48 -10.28 14.02
C LEU A 431 19.36 -10.14 15.05
N GLU A 432 18.28 -9.50 14.66
CA GLU A 432 17.04 -9.42 15.43
C GLU A 432 15.90 -10.01 14.62
N VAL A 433 15.17 -10.97 15.19
CA VAL A 433 13.92 -11.48 14.66
C VAL A 433 12.90 -11.38 15.77
N ALA A 434 12.05 -10.35 15.73
CA ALA A 434 11.16 -10.05 16.85
C ALA A 434 9.75 -9.63 16.43
N TRP A 435 8.75 -9.94 17.25
CA TRP A 435 7.36 -9.52 17.01
C TRP A 435 6.80 -9.96 15.65
N ASN A 436 7.16 -11.16 15.18
CA ASN A 436 6.63 -11.70 13.93
C ASN A 436 5.58 -12.77 14.24
N ASP A 437 4.30 -12.39 14.22
CA ASP A 437 3.20 -13.25 14.70
C ASP A 437 3.05 -14.54 13.90
N GLN A 438 3.28 -14.50 12.59
CA GLN A 438 3.03 -15.62 11.67
C GLN A 438 4.29 -16.39 11.27
N LEU A 439 5.47 -15.91 11.68
CA LEU A 439 6.73 -16.50 11.26
C LEU A 439 6.89 -17.88 11.91
N ALA A 440 7.02 -18.91 11.08
CA ALA A 440 7.16 -20.30 11.51
C ALA A 440 8.54 -20.89 11.17
N HIS A 441 9.17 -20.38 10.09
CA HIS A 441 10.44 -20.91 9.57
C HIS A 441 11.47 -19.82 9.29
N LEU A 442 12.73 -20.10 9.65
CA LEU A 442 13.89 -19.32 9.24
C LEU A 442 14.42 -19.84 7.90
N TRP A 443 15.47 -19.23 7.36
CA TRP A 443 16.00 -19.57 6.05
C TRP A 443 17.14 -20.60 6.13
N ARG A 444 17.40 -21.24 4.99
CA ARG A 444 18.56 -22.12 4.81
C ARG A 444 19.47 -21.50 3.74
N PRO A 445 20.79 -21.38 3.97
CA PRO A 445 21.70 -20.83 2.98
C PRO A 445 21.88 -21.81 1.80
N SER A 446 21.76 -21.32 0.57
CA SER A 446 21.80 -22.16 -0.65
C SER A 446 23.22 -22.39 -1.17
N HIS A 447 24.14 -21.44 -0.94
CA HIS A 447 25.50 -21.49 -1.49
C HIS A 447 26.61 -21.49 -0.43
N ALA A 448 26.27 -21.24 0.83
CA ALA A 448 27.20 -21.28 1.95
C ALA A 448 26.78 -22.41 2.90
N ASN A 449 27.74 -23.14 3.47
CA ASN A 449 27.42 -24.16 4.48
C ASN A 449 26.87 -23.53 5.77
N ARG A 450 27.34 -22.32 6.12
CA ARG A 450 26.93 -21.54 7.29
C ARG A 450 27.05 -20.03 7.01
N ILE A 451 26.22 -19.23 7.65
CA ILE A 451 26.21 -17.77 7.60
C ILE A 451 27.15 -17.25 8.69
N LYS A 452 28.12 -16.42 8.31
CA LYS A 452 29.13 -15.91 9.24
C LYS A 452 28.64 -14.68 9.97
N ILE A 453 28.62 -14.74 11.30
CA ILE A 453 28.27 -13.62 12.17
C ILE A 453 29.42 -13.38 13.17
N PRO A 454 30.45 -12.61 12.78
CA PRO A 454 31.65 -12.44 13.59
C PRO A 454 31.42 -11.57 14.84
N ASN A 455 30.48 -10.62 14.81
CA ASN A 455 30.21 -9.69 15.92
C ASN A 455 28.72 -9.51 16.16
N GLY A 456 28.37 -9.04 17.36
CA GLY A 456 27.02 -8.61 17.74
C GLY A 456 26.14 -9.68 18.40
N ARG A 457 24.98 -9.25 18.89
CA ARG A 457 23.98 -10.10 19.58
C ARG A 457 22.98 -10.72 18.62
N LEU A 458 22.45 -11.89 18.99
CA LEU A 458 21.36 -12.59 18.32
C LEU A 458 20.11 -12.48 19.19
N VAL A 459 19.08 -11.81 18.69
CA VAL A 459 17.85 -11.55 19.46
C VAL A 459 16.68 -12.20 18.74
N PHE A 460 16.07 -13.20 19.37
CA PHE A 460 14.81 -13.80 18.93
C PHE A 460 13.78 -13.66 20.04
N THR A 461 12.74 -12.86 19.82
CA THR A 461 11.74 -12.63 20.86
C THR A 461 10.35 -12.42 20.30
N LEU A 462 9.32 -12.92 20.97
CA LEU A 462 7.91 -12.67 20.63
C LEU A 462 7.55 -13.12 19.20
N ASN A 463 8.11 -14.24 18.74
CA ASN A 463 7.71 -14.88 17.49
C ASN A 463 6.78 -16.06 17.81
N ARG A 464 5.47 -15.80 17.76
CA ARG A 464 4.48 -16.69 18.36
C ARG A 464 4.38 -18.06 17.70
N LYS A 465 4.62 -18.14 16.38
CA LYS A 465 4.61 -19.39 15.61
C LYS A 465 5.99 -20.02 15.39
N LEU A 466 7.08 -19.34 15.74
CA LEU A 466 8.45 -19.82 15.53
C LEU A 466 8.92 -20.58 16.77
N CYS A 467 9.11 -21.88 16.67
CA CYS A 467 9.48 -22.68 17.82
C CYS A 467 10.94 -22.46 18.27
N SER A 468 11.18 -22.53 19.58
CA SER A 468 12.49 -22.31 20.19
C SER A 468 13.55 -23.30 19.70
N GLU A 469 13.18 -24.57 19.54
CA GLU A 469 14.08 -25.63 19.04
C GLU A 469 14.43 -25.45 17.57
N HIS A 470 13.55 -24.83 16.76
CA HIS A 470 13.88 -24.44 15.40
C HIS A 470 14.92 -23.32 15.37
N ILE A 471 14.84 -22.36 16.29
CA ILE A 471 15.83 -21.28 16.43
C ILE A 471 17.18 -21.87 16.87
N ILE A 472 17.20 -22.72 17.90
CA ILE A 472 18.43 -23.36 18.39
C ILE A 472 19.08 -24.19 17.27
N ARG A 473 18.29 -25.02 16.57
CA ARG A 473 18.79 -25.79 15.41
C ARG A 473 19.34 -24.88 14.32
N PHE A 474 18.70 -23.74 14.07
CA PHE A 474 19.16 -22.77 13.09
C PHE A 474 20.52 -22.18 13.47
N VAL A 475 20.69 -21.76 14.72
CA VAL A 475 21.97 -21.26 15.25
C VAL A 475 23.05 -22.32 15.12
N ASP A 476 22.78 -23.55 15.56
CA ASP A 476 23.79 -24.63 15.60
C ASP A 476 24.17 -25.16 14.22
N SER A 477 23.21 -25.21 13.29
CA SER A 477 23.38 -25.85 11.98
C SER A 477 23.79 -24.87 10.89
N TYR A 478 23.27 -23.65 10.92
CA TYR A 478 23.38 -22.69 9.81
C TYR A 478 24.12 -21.41 10.15
N LEU A 479 24.44 -21.13 11.43
CA LEU A 479 25.26 -19.98 11.80
C LEU A 479 26.69 -20.40 12.17
N GLU A 480 27.64 -19.54 11.86
CA GLU A 480 29.03 -19.58 12.33
C GLU A 480 29.29 -18.34 13.18
N ILE A 481 29.17 -18.50 14.50
CA ILE A 481 29.40 -17.46 15.51
C ILE A 481 30.72 -17.73 16.26
N ASN A 482 31.52 -16.68 16.48
CA ASN A 482 32.82 -16.79 17.18
C ASN A 482 32.69 -16.88 18.71
N ARG A 483 31.48 -17.07 19.23
CA ARG A 483 31.16 -17.11 20.66
C ARG A 483 29.95 -18.01 20.90
N ASN A 484 29.73 -18.40 22.14
CA ASN A 484 28.48 -19.04 22.55
C ASN A 484 27.38 -18.00 22.75
N LEU A 485 26.12 -18.46 22.68
CA LEU A 485 24.97 -17.67 23.09
C LEU A 485 25.08 -17.30 24.58
N THR A 486 24.73 -16.07 24.91
CA THR A 486 24.64 -15.59 26.29
C THR A 486 23.38 -16.11 26.96
N MET A 487 23.36 -16.13 28.30
CA MET A 487 22.18 -16.52 29.08
C MET A 487 20.93 -15.70 28.71
N LEU A 488 21.10 -14.39 28.44
CA LEU A 488 19.98 -13.53 28.04
C LEU A 488 19.44 -13.90 26.66
N GLU A 489 20.31 -14.22 25.69
CA GLU A 489 19.88 -14.64 24.36
C GLU A 489 19.13 -15.96 24.40
N LEU A 490 19.63 -16.93 25.18
CA LEU A 490 18.95 -18.21 25.40
C LEU A 490 17.59 -18.04 26.09
N ASP A 491 17.53 -17.23 27.15
CA ASP A 491 16.27 -16.98 27.89
C ASP A 491 15.20 -16.34 26.99
N LEU A 492 15.60 -15.37 26.15
CA LEU A 492 14.71 -14.77 25.15
C LEU A 492 14.19 -15.81 24.14
N ILE A 493 15.08 -16.67 23.63
CA ILE A 493 14.72 -17.74 22.69
C ILE A 493 13.70 -18.69 23.30
N GLU A 494 13.94 -19.18 24.51
CA GLU A 494 13.13 -20.24 25.14
C GLU A 494 11.77 -19.76 25.65
N ARG A 495 11.68 -18.53 26.17
CA ARG A 495 10.47 -18.05 26.87
C ARG A 495 9.43 -17.38 25.99
N SER A 496 9.84 -16.76 24.89
CA SER A 496 9.00 -15.83 24.15
C SER A 496 8.68 -16.27 22.72
N ASN A 497 9.11 -17.46 22.31
CA ASN A 497 8.94 -17.96 20.95
C ASN A 497 8.15 -19.29 20.95
N GLY A 498 7.24 -19.44 19.99
CA GLY A 498 6.47 -20.67 19.77
C GLY A 498 5.28 -20.87 20.72
N ASP A 499 4.79 -19.85 21.42
CA ASP A 499 3.61 -19.97 22.33
C ASP A 499 2.32 -20.32 21.58
N ALA A 500 2.22 -19.95 20.30
CA ALA A 500 1.07 -20.17 19.44
C ALA A 500 1.31 -21.24 18.36
N SER A 501 2.39 -22.02 18.41
CA SER A 501 2.66 -23.11 17.45
C SER A 501 2.53 -24.51 18.08
N VAL A 502 2.39 -25.52 17.22
CA VAL A 502 2.64 -26.91 17.57
C VAL A 502 4.09 -27.22 17.23
N CYS A 503 4.93 -27.34 18.26
CA CYS A 503 6.37 -27.48 18.13
C CYS A 503 6.82 -28.94 18.09
N SER A 504 6.14 -29.80 18.85
CA SER A 504 6.28 -31.24 18.76
C SER A 504 5.08 -31.79 17.98
N VAL A 505 5.31 -32.11 16.70
CA VAL A 505 4.26 -32.45 15.74
C VAL A 505 4.20 -33.95 15.50
N HIS A 506 3.03 -34.54 15.73
CA HIS A 506 2.66 -35.85 15.17
C HIS A 506 2.09 -35.67 13.77
N THR A 507 2.61 -36.39 12.78
CA THR A 507 2.08 -36.32 11.42
C THR A 507 0.71 -36.97 11.35
N LEU A 508 -0.29 -36.22 10.88
CA LEU A 508 -1.67 -36.69 10.72
C LEU A 508 -1.93 -37.07 9.26
N ASN A 509 -2.18 -38.36 9.02
CA ASN A 509 -2.48 -38.86 7.68
C ASN A 509 -3.97 -38.68 7.37
N VAL A 510 -4.29 -37.60 6.66
CA VAL A 510 -5.66 -37.25 6.29
C VAL A 510 -6.00 -37.79 4.90
N SER A 511 -7.19 -38.39 4.80
CA SER A 511 -7.79 -38.84 3.55
C SER A 511 -9.09 -38.08 3.31
N VAL A 512 -9.38 -37.77 2.04
CA VAL A 512 -10.66 -37.16 1.67
C VAL A 512 -11.64 -38.29 1.38
N ALA A 513 -12.66 -38.43 2.23
CA ALA A 513 -13.62 -39.53 2.13
C ALA A 513 -14.70 -39.23 1.09
N VAL A 514 -15.30 -38.03 1.14
CA VAL A 514 -16.36 -37.59 0.23
C VAL A 514 -16.20 -36.08 0.00
N VAL A 515 -16.49 -35.62 -1.22
CA VAL A 515 -16.59 -34.18 -1.54
C VAL A 515 -17.97 -33.91 -2.11
N GLY A 516 -18.67 -32.91 -1.57
CA GLY A 516 -19.96 -32.45 -2.04
C GLY A 516 -19.86 -31.18 -2.89
N GLN A 517 -21.01 -30.56 -3.14
CA GLN A 517 -21.07 -29.25 -3.81
C GLN A 517 -20.64 -28.11 -2.87
N ARG A 518 -20.93 -28.24 -1.57
CA ARG A 518 -20.68 -27.20 -0.55
C ARG A 518 -20.03 -27.74 0.73
N ASP A 519 -19.55 -28.97 0.67
CA ASP A 519 -18.96 -29.65 1.81
C ASP A 519 -17.86 -30.63 1.39
N ALA A 520 -17.08 -31.06 2.37
CA ALA A 520 -16.13 -32.16 2.24
C ALA A 520 -16.04 -32.93 3.56
N GLN A 521 -15.89 -34.25 3.47
CA GLN A 521 -15.66 -35.14 4.61
C GLN A 521 -14.22 -35.61 4.61
N LEU A 522 -13.52 -35.35 5.72
CA LEU A 522 -12.13 -35.70 5.96
C LEU A 522 -12.07 -36.91 6.91
N GLY A 523 -11.23 -37.89 6.62
CA GLY A 523 -11.04 -39.08 7.44
C GLY A 523 -9.59 -39.29 7.85
N PHE A 524 -9.31 -39.51 9.13
CA PHE A 524 -7.98 -39.78 9.65
C PHE A 524 -8.01 -40.60 10.94
N ASP A 525 -6.88 -41.21 11.28
CA ASP A 525 -6.72 -41.96 12.52
C ASP A 525 -6.24 -41.00 13.63
N MET A 526 -6.85 -41.07 14.82
CA MET A 526 -6.48 -40.18 15.93
C MET A 526 -5.14 -40.65 16.55
N PRO A 527 -4.15 -39.75 16.73
CA PRO A 527 -2.92 -40.10 17.44
C PRO A 527 -3.18 -40.49 18.89
N GLU A 528 -2.33 -41.35 19.45
CA GLU A 528 -2.33 -41.64 20.89
C GLU A 528 -1.66 -40.49 21.65
N TRP A 529 -2.30 -40.05 22.74
CA TRP A 529 -1.84 -38.94 23.58
C TRP A 529 -1.69 -39.39 25.03
N ASP A 530 -0.67 -38.87 25.71
CA ASP A 530 -0.42 -39.15 27.13
C ASP A 530 -1.59 -38.70 28.04
N ASP A 531 -2.19 -37.54 27.74
CA ASP A 531 -3.41 -37.06 28.39
C ASP A 531 -4.41 -36.49 27.35
N PRO A 532 -5.39 -37.28 26.88
CA PRO A 532 -6.32 -36.85 25.85
C PRO A 532 -7.24 -35.69 26.30
N ARG A 533 -7.34 -35.41 27.61
CA ARG A 533 -8.14 -34.29 28.13
C ARG A 533 -7.50 -32.92 27.86
N GLN A 534 -6.21 -32.93 27.50
CA GLN A 534 -5.46 -31.71 27.19
C GLN A 534 -5.55 -31.36 25.71
N MET A 535 -6.20 -32.18 24.88
CA MET A 535 -6.32 -31.93 23.45
C MET A 535 -7.51 -31.01 23.16
N LEU A 536 -7.26 -29.97 22.38
CA LEU A 536 -8.28 -29.11 21.80
C LEU A 536 -8.99 -29.82 20.64
N PRO A 537 -10.21 -29.38 20.30
CA PRO A 537 -10.93 -29.89 19.14
C PRO A 537 -10.10 -29.83 17.85
N VAL A 538 -10.38 -30.76 16.95
CA VAL A 538 -9.83 -30.75 15.59
C VAL A 538 -10.15 -29.40 14.96
N THR A 539 -9.15 -28.77 14.36
CA THR A 539 -9.31 -27.51 13.64
C THR A 539 -8.90 -27.73 12.19
N VAL A 540 -9.75 -27.32 11.25
CA VAL A 540 -9.46 -27.38 9.82
C VAL A 540 -9.20 -25.98 9.32
N TYR A 541 -8.05 -25.82 8.69
CA TYR A 541 -7.65 -24.63 7.99
C TYR A 541 -7.88 -24.86 6.50
N TYR A 542 -8.60 -23.95 5.84
CA TYR A 542 -8.84 -24.05 4.41
C TYR A 542 -8.81 -22.68 3.72
N ARG A 543 -8.45 -22.67 2.45
CA ARG A 543 -8.48 -21.46 1.59
C ARG A 543 -8.81 -21.82 0.16
N MET A 544 -9.34 -20.85 -0.58
CA MET A 544 -9.59 -20.99 -2.02
C MET A 544 -8.29 -20.81 -2.79
N VAL A 545 -8.04 -21.65 -3.79
CA VAL A 545 -6.85 -21.58 -4.67
C VAL A 545 -7.27 -21.66 -6.14
N THR A 546 -6.41 -21.21 -7.06
CA THR A 546 -6.62 -21.40 -8.50
C THR A 546 -5.91 -22.67 -8.97
N SER A 547 -6.34 -23.28 -10.09
CA SER A 547 -5.72 -24.49 -10.65
C SER A 547 -4.22 -24.32 -10.90
N ASP A 548 -3.79 -23.12 -11.29
CA ASP A 548 -2.40 -22.81 -11.65
C ASP A 548 -1.50 -22.71 -10.41
N TYR A 549 -2.08 -22.47 -9.24
CA TYR A 549 -1.36 -22.28 -7.97
C TYR A 549 -0.90 -23.60 -7.33
N ILE A 550 -1.44 -24.73 -7.78
CA ILE A 550 -1.27 -26.05 -7.14
C ILE A 550 0.16 -26.62 -7.37
N THR A 551 1.04 -25.96 -8.13
CA THR A 551 2.27 -26.63 -8.65
C THR A 551 3.64 -26.01 -8.37
N VAL A 552 3.86 -24.93 -7.59
CA VAL A 552 5.17 -24.23 -7.68
C VAL A 552 5.95 -23.91 -6.38
N LEU A 553 5.41 -23.96 -5.15
CA LEU A 553 6.21 -23.68 -3.95
C LEU A 553 5.90 -24.64 -2.79
N ASP A 554 6.93 -25.32 -2.27
CA ASP A 554 6.83 -26.24 -1.12
C ASP A 554 6.32 -25.52 0.16
N GLU A 555 6.56 -24.21 0.31
CA GLU A 555 5.90 -23.37 1.31
C GLU A 555 5.74 -21.92 0.81
N PRO A 556 4.58 -21.28 1.02
CA PRO A 556 4.41 -19.87 0.70
C PRO A 556 5.25 -19.00 1.65
N VAL A 557 5.93 -18.00 1.09
CA VAL A 557 6.73 -17.01 1.85
C VAL A 557 5.87 -16.26 2.88
N CYS A 558 4.60 -16.09 2.56
CA CYS A 558 3.64 -15.32 3.34
C CYS A 558 2.52 -16.19 3.88
N ASP A 559 1.97 -15.80 5.02
CA ASP A 559 0.82 -16.45 5.59
C ASP A 559 -0.45 -15.86 4.96
N HIS A 560 -1.13 -16.68 4.16
CA HIS A 560 -2.42 -16.31 3.59
C HIS A 560 -3.51 -16.42 4.64
N LYS A 561 -4.54 -15.57 4.54
CA LYS A 561 -5.68 -15.64 5.45
C LYS A 561 -6.41 -16.98 5.25
N TRP A 562 -6.17 -17.92 6.15
CA TRP A 562 -6.88 -19.19 6.23
C TRP A 562 -8.26 -18.98 6.85
N PHE A 563 -9.28 -19.61 6.28
CA PHE A 563 -10.53 -19.83 7.00
C PHE A 563 -10.29 -20.93 8.01
N ILE A 564 -10.64 -20.66 9.27
CA ILE A 564 -10.46 -21.57 10.39
C ILE A 564 -11.84 -22.07 10.79
N ARG A 565 -12.02 -23.38 10.86
CA ARG A 565 -13.28 -23.99 11.29
C ARG A 565 -13.03 -25.21 12.15
N GLU A 566 -13.78 -25.31 13.24
CA GLU A 566 -13.92 -26.55 14.01
C GLU A 566 -15.01 -27.39 13.30
N PRO A 567 -14.66 -28.48 12.60
CA PRO A 567 -15.62 -29.32 11.92
C PRO A 567 -16.40 -30.19 12.91
N THR A 568 -17.58 -30.66 12.48
CA THR A 568 -18.30 -31.69 13.23
C THR A 568 -17.66 -33.04 12.94
N CYS A 569 -17.06 -33.66 13.95
CA CYS A 569 -16.38 -34.95 13.82
C CYS A 569 -17.19 -36.09 14.46
N THR A 570 -17.25 -37.24 13.78
CA THR A 570 -17.77 -38.50 14.29
C THR A 570 -16.65 -39.51 14.44
N PHE A 571 -16.71 -40.30 15.50
CA PHE A 571 -15.75 -41.36 15.78
C PHE A 571 -16.38 -42.71 15.46
N GLU A 572 -15.78 -43.45 14.53
CA GLU A 572 -16.16 -44.83 14.26
C GLU A 572 -15.19 -45.77 15.00
N PRO A 573 -15.67 -46.50 16.05
CA PRO A 573 -14.85 -47.48 16.73
C PRO A 573 -14.52 -48.65 15.79
N ALA A 574 -13.37 -49.30 16.03
CA ALA A 574 -12.97 -50.49 15.31
C ALA A 574 -14.08 -51.57 15.36
N SER A 575 -14.50 -52.05 14.19
CA SER A 575 -15.52 -53.10 14.07
C SER A 575 -15.03 -54.44 14.64
N GLU A 576 -15.70 -54.97 15.66
CA GLU A 576 -15.45 -56.30 16.25
C GLU A 576 -16.11 -57.48 15.48
N ASN A 577 -16.65 -57.26 14.27
CA ASN A 577 -17.46 -58.29 13.62
C ASN A 577 -16.61 -59.36 12.91
N THR A 578 -16.30 -60.41 13.64
CA THR A 578 -15.78 -61.68 13.11
C THR A 578 -16.90 -62.53 12.49
N THR A 579 -16.95 -62.59 11.16
CA THR A 579 -17.17 -63.90 10.51
C THR A 579 -15.83 -64.32 9.93
N LYS A 580 -15.23 -65.34 10.56
CA LYS A 580 -13.93 -65.91 10.16
C LYS A 580 -14.05 -66.50 8.75
N LEU A 581 -13.53 -65.80 7.75
CA LEU A 581 -13.16 -66.41 6.47
C LEU A 581 -11.63 -66.56 6.46
N PRO A 582 -11.09 -67.79 6.40
CA PRO A 582 -9.65 -67.99 6.41
C PRO A 582 -9.11 -67.59 5.02
N ASN A 583 -8.05 -66.79 5.00
CA ASN A 583 -7.20 -66.47 3.84
C ASN A 583 -7.44 -65.13 3.12
N LYS A 584 -7.68 -64.05 3.87
CA LYS A 584 -7.09 -62.75 3.53
C LYS A 584 -6.47 -62.16 4.80
N THR A 585 -5.19 -61.80 4.74
CA THR A 585 -4.56 -60.84 5.65
C THR A 585 -5.26 -59.49 5.45
N SER A 586 -6.44 -59.34 6.06
CA SER A 586 -7.09 -58.05 6.22
C SER A 586 -6.47 -57.42 7.44
N LEU A 587 -5.72 -56.34 7.22
CA LEU A 587 -5.31 -55.41 8.26
C LEU A 587 -6.57 -55.00 9.04
N TYR A 588 -6.53 -55.21 10.35
CA TYR A 588 -7.61 -54.85 11.27
C TYR A 588 -7.99 -53.37 11.09
N GLY A 589 -9.29 -53.06 11.02
CA GLY A 589 -9.77 -51.69 10.84
C GLY A 589 -9.45 -50.86 12.09
N LEU A 590 -8.54 -49.90 11.96
CA LEU A 590 -8.23 -48.93 13.01
C LEU A 590 -9.46 -48.02 13.25
N PRO A 591 -9.68 -47.55 14.50
CA PRO A 591 -10.73 -46.57 14.77
C PRO A 591 -10.45 -45.30 13.98
N ARG A 592 -11.45 -44.84 13.21
CA ARG A 592 -11.30 -43.72 12.28
C ARG A 592 -12.20 -42.57 12.69
N THR A 593 -11.67 -41.36 12.59
CA THR A 593 -12.40 -40.12 12.82
C THR A 593 -12.79 -39.53 11.47
N TYR A 594 -14.07 -39.15 11.31
CA TYR A 594 -14.57 -38.45 10.14
C TYR A 594 -15.05 -37.05 10.51
N CYS A 595 -14.48 -36.02 9.91
CA CYS A 595 -14.81 -34.63 10.17
C CYS A 595 -15.45 -33.98 8.94
N HIS A 596 -16.59 -33.33 9.13
CA HIS A 596 -17.34 -32.67 8.06
C HIS A 596 -17.05 -31.16 8.03
N VAL A 597 -16.59 -30.68 6.87
CA VAL A 597 -16.28 -29.28 6.58
C VAL A 597 -17.37 -28.75 5.65
N GLU A 598 -18.21 -27.85 6.14
CA GLU A 598 -19.35 -27.30 5.38
C GLU A 598 -19.08 -25.88 4.85
N LEU A 599 -20.09 -25.26 4.23
CA LEU A 599 -20.09 -23.87 3.74
C LEU A 599 -18.97 -23.57 2.72
N LEU A 600 -18.53 -24.59 1.98
CA LEU A 600 -17.63 -24.43 0.84
C LEU A 600 -18.41 -23.86 -0.36
N ARG A 601 -17.71 -23.16 -1.24
CA ARG A 601 -18.26 -22.65 -2.50
C ARG A 601 -18.25 -23.76 -3.55
N PRO A 602 -19.28 -23.88 -4.39
CA PRO A 602 -19.31 -24.82 -5.51
C PRO A 602 -18.23 -24.57 -6.55
N ALA A 603 -17.85 -25.61 -7.30
CA ALA A 603 -16.87 -25.57 -8.40
C ALA A 603 -15.59 -24.78 -8.07
N THR A 604 -15.08 -24.94 -6.85
CA THR A 604 -13.97 -24.15 -6.33
C THR A 604 -12.88 -25.08 -5.78
N TRP A 605 -11.62 -24.79 -6.13
CA TRP A 605 -10.48 -25.48 -5.55
C TRP A 605 -10.18 -24.95 -4.16
N TYR A 606 -9.99 -25.87 -3.22
CA TYR A 606 -9.57 -25.58 -1.86
C TYR A 606 -8.26 -26.28 -1.53
N GLU A 607 -7.37 -25.58 -0.84
CA GLU A 607 -6.23 -26.17 -0.12
C GLU A 607 -6.58 -26.22 1.37
N LEU A 608 -6.32 -27.36 2.01
CA LEU A 608 -6.65 -27.63 3.41
C LEU A 608 -5.49 -28.25 4.17
N PHE A 609 -5.47 -28.05 5.48
CA PHE A 609 -4.74 -28.88 6.42
C PHE A 609 -5.51 -28.98 7.74
N VAL A 610 -5.21 -30.02 8.51
CA VAL A 610 -5.84 -30.33 9.79
C VAL A 610 -4.81 -30.15 10.90
N GLU A 611 -5.22 -29.45 11.96
CA GLU A 611 -4.41 -29.23 13.15
C GLU A 611 -5.18 -29.70 14.39
N ILE A 612 -4.47 -30.39 15.28
CA ILE A 612 -4.92 -30.76 16.62
C ILE A 612 -3.87 -30.24 17.59
N ARG A 613 -4.29 -29.52 18.61
CA ARG A 613 -3.38 -28.84 19.54
C ARG A 613 -3.57 -29.33 20.96
N SER A 614 -2.49 -29.51 21.69
CA SER A 614 -2.53 -29.66 23.14
C SER A 614 -2.55 -28.30 23.84
N VAL A 615 -3.27 -28.21 24.96
CA VAL A 615 -3.27 -27.08 25.89
C VAL A 615 -1.95 -27.03 26.68
N ALA A 616 -1.24 -28.15 26.80
CA ALA A 616 0.06 -28.25 27.47
C ALA A 616 1.17 -28.68 26.50
N ASN A 617 2.43 -28.32 26.83
CA ASN A 617 3.65 -28.80 26.17
C ASN A 617 3.85 -28.44 24.69
N ARG A 618 3.00 -27.62 24.05
CA ARG A 618 3.13 -27.25 22.62
C ARG A 618 3.18 -28.48 21.69
N GLU A 619 2.58 -29.58 22.14
CA GLU A 619 2.42 -30.83 21.39
C GLU A 619 1.12 -30.78 20.59
N GLY A 620 1.06 -31.55 19.51
CA GLY A 620 -0.11 -31.56 18.65
C GLY A 620 0.13 -32.38 17.39
N ALA A 621 -0.89 -32.48 16.56
CA ALA A 621 -0.83 -33.21 15.31
C ALA A 621 -1.17 -32.29 14.15
N LEU A 622 -0.42 -32.42 13.06
CA LEU A 622 -0.58 -31.60 11.87
C LEU A 622 -0.58 -32.51 10.64
N SER A 623 -1.52 -32.30 9.73
CA SER A 623 -1.50 -32.96 8.43
C SER A 623 -0.63 -32.21 7.43
N ASP A 624 -0.16 -32.92 6.42
CA ASP A 624 0.29 -32.26 5.18
C ASP A 624 -0.87 -31.48 4.55
N ARG A 625 -0.54 -30.52 3.69
CA ARG A 625 -1.53 -29.80 2.91
C ARG A 625 -2.05 -30.69 1.79
N PHE A 626 -3.35 -30.66 1.57
CA PHE A 626 -4.01 -31.39 0.49
C PHE A 626 -5.07 -30.52 -0.18
N SER A 627 -5.45 -30.89 -1.40
CA SER A 627 -6.41 -30.12 -2.19
C SER A 627 -7.69 -30.91 -2.46
N VAL A 628 -8.81 -30.19 -2.52
CA VAL A 628 -10.11 -30.74 -2.92
C VAL A 628 -10.79 -29.78 -3.90
N PHE A 629 -11.59 -30.32 -4.81
CA PHE A 629 -12.42 -29.54 -5.72
C PHE A 629 -13.89 -29.85 -5.45
N THR A 630 -14.66 -28.85 -5.06
CA THR A 630 -16.09 -29.00 -4.83
C THR A 630 -16.85 -29.17 -6.13
N TYR A 631 -17.93 -29.96 -6.10
CA TYR A 631 -18.74 -30.15 -7.29
C TYR A 631 -19.48 -28.87 -7.71
N PRO A 632 -19.76 -28.68 -9.02
CA PRO A 632 -20.61 -27.59 -9.49
C PRO A 632 -22.02 -27.65 -8.89
N ASP A 633 -22.62 -26.48 -8.72
CA ASP A 633 -23.98 -26.31 -8.17
C ASP A 633 -24.79 -25.37 -9.06
N THR A 634 -26.10 -25.34 -8.88
CA THR A 634 -26.99 -24.49 -9.67
C THR A 634 -26.55 -23.03 -9.58
N PRO A 635 -26.31 -22.33 -10.71
CA PRO A 635 -25.92 -20.93 -10.69
C PRO A 635 -27.05 -20.03 -10.22
N SER A 636 -26.69 -18.82 -9.79
CA SER A 636 -27.66 -17.76 -9.53
C SER A 636 -28.36 -17.31 -10.82
N THR A 637 -29.42 -16.51 -10.69
CA THR A 637 -30.08 -15.90 -11.84
C THR A 637 -29.14 -14.94 -12.59
N PRO A 638 -29.28 -14.81 -13.93
CA PRO A 638 -28.61 -13.77 -14.70
C PRO A 638 -28.96 -12.37 -14.19
N THR A 639 -28.05 -11.42 -14.34
CA THR A 639 -28.25 -10.06 -13.84
C THR A 639 -28.54 -9.08 -14.97
N ASN A 640 -29.19 -7.96 -14.64
CA ASN A 640 -29.42 -6.86 -15.58
C ASN A 640 -30.11 -7.28 -16.89
N VAL A 641 -31.15 -8.12 -16.80
CA VAL A 641 -31.95 -8.53 -17.96
C VAL A 641 -32.72 -7.33 -18.48
N ARG A 642 -32.44 -6.92 -19.72
CA ARG A 642 -33.05 -5.78 -20.41
C ARG A 642 -33.61 -6.20 -21.76
N THR A 643 -34.76 -5.65 -22.09
CA THR A 643 -35.44 -5.91 -23.36
C THR A 643 -35.73 -4.59 -24.06
N PHE A 644 -35.59 -4.58 -25.38
CA PHE A 644 -36.03 -3.47 -26.22
C PHE A 644 -36.58 -3.98 -27.53
N SER A 645 -37.70 -3.39 -27.95
CA SER A 645 -38.28 -3.63 -29.27
C SER A 645 -37.37 -2.98 -30.32
N VAL A 646 -36.98 -3.78 -31.31
CA VAL A 646 -36.20 -3.31 -32.47
C VAL A 646 -37.11 -3.04 -33.64
N ASP A 647 -38.16 -3.87 -33.80
CA ASP A 647 -39.17 -3.75 -34.85
C ASP A 647 -40.50 -4.37 -34.39
N TYR A 648 -41.53 -4.33 -35.24
CA TYR A 648 -42.87 -4.86 -34.95
C TYR A 648 -42.88 -6.38 -34.67
N ASP A 649 -41.91 -7.12 -35.17
CA ASP A 649 -41.75 -8.57 -35.00
C ASP A 649 -40.42 -8.96 -34.34
N LYS A 650 -39.64 -8.00 -33.81
CA LYS A 650 -38.29 -8.27 -33.29
C LYS A 650 -38.02 -7.62 -31.94
N ILE A 651 -37.48 -8.42 -31.03
CA ILE A 651 -37.02 -7.98 -29.71
C ILE A 651 -35.57 -8.35 -29.54
N ASN A 652 -34.81 -7.44 -28.94
CA ASN A 652 -33.44 -7.68 -28.52
C ASN A 652 -33.40 -7.81 -27.00
N LEU A 653 -32.82 -8.90 -26.55
CA LEU A 653 -32.67 -9.29 -25.15
C LEU A 653 -31.19 -9.18 -24.77
N GLN A 654 -30.92 -8.49 -23.67
CA GLN A 654 -29.58 -8.30 -23.13
C GLN A 654 -29.52 -8.71 -21.66
N TRP A 655 -28.43 -9.36 -21.24
CA TRP A 655 -28.19 -9.71 -19.84
C TRP A 655 -26.70 -9.82 -19.54
N ASN A 656 -26.38 -9.73 -18.25
CA ASN A 656 -25.06 -9.97 -17.70
C ASN A 656 -24.99 -11.39 -17.09
N PRO A 657 -23.78 -11.96 -16.93
CA PRO A 657 -23.59 -13.23 -16.23
C PRO A 657 -24.21 -13.27 -14.82
N PRO A 658 -24.50 -14.48 -14.30
CA PRO A 658 -24.89 -14.65 -12.90
C PRO A 658 -23.75 -14.24 -11.95
N ILE A 659 -24.11 -13.69 -10.79
CA ILE A 659 -23.15 -13.28 -9.74
C ILE A 659 -22.41 -14.51 -9.20
N GLU A 660 -23.14 -15.61 -9.00
CA GLU A 660 -22.60 -16.88 -8.55
C GLU A 660 -22.77 -17.93 -9.65
N PRO A 661 -21.81 -18.07 -10.58
CA PRO A 661 -21.92 -19.03 -11.67
C PRO A 661 -21.82 -20.49 -11.21
N ASN A 662 -21.27 -20.75 -10.01
CA ASN A 662 -21.18 -22.07 -9.38
C ASN A 662 -20.63 -23.20 -10.27
N GLY A 663 -19.90 -22.86 -11.33
CA GLY A 663 -19.41 -23.79 -12.34
C GLY A 663 -19.10 -23.11 -13.68
N HIS A 664 -18.59 -23.90 -14.63
CA HIS A 664 -18.38 -23.45 -15.99
C HIS A 664 -19.73 -23.29 -16.70
N LEU A 665 -19.98 -22.09 -17.23
CA LEU A 665 -21.23 -21.81 -17.91
C LEU A 665 -21.26 -22.46 -19.31
N ALA A 666 -22.34 -23.17 -19.68
CA ALA A 666 -22.47 -23.90 -20.94
C ALA A 666 -23.49 -23.25 -21.89
N GLU A 667 -24.74 -23.06 -21.45
CA GLU A 667 -25.79 -22.42 -22.25
C GLU A 667 -26.79 -21.61 -21.40
N TYR A 668 -27.41 -20.61 -22.01
CA TYR A 668 -28.60 -19.95 -21.48
C TYR A 668 -29.86 -20.49 -22.16
N ARG A 669 -30.94 -20.68 -21.41
CA ARG A 669 -32.26 -21.05 -21.92
C ARG A 669 -33.22 -19.89 -21.74
N VAL A 670 -33.76 -19.38 -22.83
CA VAL A 670 -34.66 -18.24 -22.86
C VAL A 670 -36.08 -18.76 -23.11
N TRP A 671 -36.96 -18.52 -22.16
CA TRP A 671 -38.38 -18.84 -22.25
C TRP A 671 -39.15 -17.56 -22.49
N TYR A 672 -40.02 -17.54 -23.50
CA TYR A 672 -40.91 -16.40 -23.73
C TYR A 672 -42.34 -16.84 -24.02
N ARG A 673 -43.29 -16.04 -23.54
CA ARG A 673 -44.73 -16.25 -23.81
C ARG A 673 -45.44 -14.92 -24.01
N ALA A 674 -46.41 -14.91 -24.93
CA ALA A 674 -47.32 -13.80 -25.11
C ALA A 674 -48.34 -13.75 -23.96
N LEU A 675 -48.56 -12.57 -23.39
CA LEU A 675 -49.62 -12.32 -22.42
C LEU A 675 -50.83 -11.68 -23.11
N PRO A 676 -52.06 -12.06 -22.70
CA PRO A 676 -53.26 -11.43 -23.21
C PRO A 676 -53.33 -9.96 -22.75
N LEU A 677 -53.73 -9.07 -23.67
CA LEU A 677 -54.04 -7.68 -23.33
C LEU A 677 -55.50 -7.57 -22.89
N ASP A 678 -55.74 -7.12 -21.66
CA ASP A 678 -57.09 -6.80 -21.20
C ASP A 678 -57.46 -5.37 -21.65
N ILE A 679 -58.09 -5.26 -22.83
CA ILE A 679 -58.45 -3.97 -23.46
C ILE A 679 -59.73 -3.37 -22.85
N SER A 680 -60.33 -4.01 -21.84
CA SER A 680 -61.59 -3.59 -21.21
C SER A 680 -61.57 -2.20 -20.57
N LEU A 681 -60.39 -1.60 -20.37
CA LEU A 681 -60.23 -0.29 -19.74
C LEU A 681 -60.20 0.91 -20.71
N TYR A 682 -60.16 0.71 -22.04
CA TYR A 682 -59.88 1.82 -22.98
C TYR A 682 -60.74 1.94 -24.24
N SER A 683 -61.81 1.16 -24.42
CA SER A 683 -62.68 1.32 -25.61
C SER A 683 -64.11 0.80 -25.39
N ASP A 684 -65.03 1.74 -25.17
CA ASP A 684 -66.44 1.54 -25.51
C ASP A 684 -66.55 1.50 -27.04
N LYS A 685 -66.77 0.30 -27.59
CA LYS A 685 -67.03 -0.05 -29.01
C LYS A 685 -65.79 -0.39 -29.86
N ALA A 686 -65.29 -1.60 -29.70
CA ALA A 686 -65.18 -2.61 -30.77
C ALA A 686 -64.58 -3.90 -30.19
N THR A 687 -65.33 -5.00 -30.24
CA THR A 687 -64.84 -6.35 -29.92
C THR A 687 -63.83 -6.79 -30.97
N THR A 688 -62.54 -6.54 -30.72
CA THR A 688 -61.44 -7.24 -31.37
C THR A 688 -60.93 -8.29 -30.39
N THR A 689 -61.39 -9.53 -30.53
CA THR A 689 -60.86 -10.67 -29.77
C THR A 689 -59.49 -11.04 -30.35
N CYS A 690 -58.41 -10.66 -29.66
CA CYS A 690 -57.08 -11.16 -29.97
C CYS A 690 -57.04 -12.67 -29.64
N LEU A 691 -56.55 -13.51 -30.54
CA LEU A 691 -56.35 -14.94 -30.26
C LEU A 691 -55.31 -15.09 -29.15
N THR A 692 -55.66 -15.81 -28.09
CA THR A 692 -54.77 -16.22 -27.00
C THR A 692 -53.88 -17.36 -27.49
N GLY A 693 -52.59 -17.10 -27.70
CA GLY A 693 -51.59 -18.16 -27.83
C GLY A 693 -51.12 -18.60 -26.44
N GLU A 694 -51.37 -19.85 -26.06
CA GLU A 694 -50.82 -20.47 -24.83
C GLU A 694 -49.35 -20.93 -25.01
N ASP A 695 -48.77 -20.75 -26.19
CA ASP A 695 -47.49 -21.35 -26.55
C ASP A 695 -46.30 -20.63 -25.88
N VAL A 696 -45.64 -21.34 -24.96
CA VAL A 696 -44.34 -20.97 -24.39
C VAL A 696 -43.25 -21.46 -25.34
N SER A 697 -42.48 -20.53 -25.90
CA SER A 697 -41.35 -20.85 -26.78
C SER A 697 -40.04 -20.86 -25.98
N VAL A 698 -39.13 -21.76 -26.35
CA VAL A 698 -37.85 -21.96 -25.66
C VAL A 698 -36.72 -21.96 -26.66
N ASP A 699 -35.78 -21.04 -26.51
CA ASP A 699 -34.57 -20.97 -27.30
C ASP A 699 -33.32 -21.19 -26.43
N SER A 700 -32.39 -22.01 -26.92
CA SER A 700 -31.08 -22.22 -26.31
C SER A 700 -30.04 -21.31 -26.95
N VAL A 701 -29.37 -20.50 -26.13
CA VAL A 701 -28.29 -19.60 -26.56
C VAL A 701 -26.96 -20.18 -26.09
N SER A 702 -26.16 -20.64 -27.06
CA SER A 702 -24.81 -21.16 -26.80
C SER A 702 -23.83 -20.02 -26.52
N LEU A 703 -22.89 -20.26 -25.61
CA LEU A 703 -21.88 -19.28 -25.23
C LEU A 703 -20.76 -19.19 -26.27
N PRO A 704 -20.35 -17.98 -26.71
CA PRO A 704 -19.16 -17.80 -27.53
C PRO A 704 -17.89 -18.17 -26.74
N SER A 705 -16.85 -18.62 -27.44
CA SER A 705 -15.56 -19.03 -26.85
C SER A 705 -14.75 -17.88 -26.21
N THR A 706 -15.24 -16.64 -26.29
CA THR A 706 -14.59 -15.44 -25.75
C THR A 706 -15.44 -14.84 -24.63
N ARG A 707 -14.80 -14.51 -23.50
CA ARG A 707 -15.41 -13.91 -22.31
C ARG A 707 -16.06 -12.56 -22.69
N SER A 708 -17.39 -12.53 -22.76
CA SER A 708 -18.17 -11.31 -22.99
C SER A 708 -18.85 -10.88 -21.70
N ASP A 709 -18.80 -9.60 -21.39
CA ASP A 709 -19.45 -9.03 -20.19
C ASP A 709 -20.96 -8.84 -20.37
N SER A 710 -21.46 -8.88 -21.62
CA SER A 710 -22.87 -8.82 -21.96
C SER A 710 -23.23 -9.82 -23.07
N PHE A 711 -24.39 -10.47 -22.93
CA PHE A 711 -24.95 -11.36 -23.95
C PHE A 711 -26.11 -10.70 -24.67
N HIS A 712 -26.22 -10.99 -25.96
CA HIS A 712 -27.23 -10.40 -26.85
C HIS A 712 -27.93 -11.52 -27.62
N PHE A 713 -29.25 -11.53 -27.58
CA PHE A 713 -30.06 -12.46 -28.36
C PHE A 713 -31.23 -11.73 -29.02
N SER A 714 -31.43 -11.97 -30.31
CA SER A 714 -32.53 -11.40 -31.09
C SER A 714 -33.33 -12.52 -31.73
N PHE A 715 -34.63 -12.55 -31.47
CA PHE A 715 -35.55 -13.53 -32.04
C PHE A 715 -36.75 -12.84 -32.68
N GLY A 716 -37.30 -13.49 -33.70
CA GLY A 716 -38.50 -13.05 -34.40
C GLY A 716 -39.75 -13.56 -33.70
N LEU A 717 -40.75 -12.71 -33.53
CA LEU A 717 -42.06 -13.08 -33.01
C LEU A 717 -42.92 -13.66 -34.14
N PRO A 718 -43.78 -14.66 -33.87
CA PRO A 718 -44.79 -15.10 -34.83
C PRO A 718 -45.67 -13.92 -35.25
N GLN A 719 -46.06 -13.85 -36.53
CA GLN A 719 -46.99 -12.82 -37.00
C GLN A 719 -48.38 -13.03 -36.39
N PHE A 720 -48.67 -12.32 -35.30
CA PHE A 720 -50.01 -12.24 -34.73
C PHE A 720 -50.81 -11.18 -35.48
N THR A 721 -51.70 -11.61 -36.38
CA THR A 721 -52.59 -10.70 -37.12
C THR A 721 -53.55 -9.98 -36.16
N ASN A 722 -53.46 -8.64 -36.13
CA ASN A 722 -54.46 -7.67 -35.63
C ASN A 722 -54.57 -7.34 -34.12
N CYS A 723 -53.49 -7.35 -33.32
CA CYS A 723 -53.49 -6.63 -32.03
C CYS A 723 -52.12 -6.00 -31.71
N VAL A 724 -52.08 -4.66 -31.58
CA VAL A 724 -50.88 -3.88 -31.22
C VAL A 724 -50.85 -3.62 -29.72
N LEU A 725 -50.37 -4.61 -28.97
CA LEU A 725 -49.47 -4.51 -27.81
C LEU A 725 -49.24 -5.97 -27.37
N LEU A 726 -48.00 -6.44 -27.36
CA LEU A 726 -47.63 -7.78 -26.86
C LEU A 726 -46.88 -7.57 -25.55
N LEU A 727 -47.48 -7.95 -24.42
CA LEU A 727 -46.76 -8.11 -23.17
C LEU A 727 -46.08 -9.48 -23.21
N LEU A 728 -44.74 -9.52 -23.15
CA LEU A 728 -43.98 -10.76 -23.14
C LEU A 728 -43.37 -10.97 -21.75
N VAL A 729 -43.56 -12.16 -21.18
CA VAL A 729 -42.74 -12.61 -20.05
C VAL A 729 -41.53 -13.32 -20.63
N ILE A 730 -40.34 -12.85 -20.29
CA ILE A 730 -39.09 -13.48 -20.68
C ILE A 730 -38.40 -13.97 -19.41
N ASP A 731 -38.17 -15.27 -19.30
CA ASP A 731 -37.38 -15.89 -18.24
C ASP A 731 -36.07 -16.43 -18.83
N VAL A 732 -34.95 -16.02 -18.27
CA VAL A 732 -33.62 -16.46 -18.69
C VAL A 732 -33.06 -17.35 -17.60
N GLN A 733 -33.04 -18.65 -17.88
CA GLN A 733 -32.46 -19.66 -17.02
C GLN A 733 -31.13 -20.13 -17.60
N PHE A 734 -30.35 -20.84 -16.79
CA PHE A 734 -29.05 -21.34 -17.19
C PHE A 734 -28.96 -22.84 -16.94
N PHE A 735 -28.11 -23.54 -17.70
CA PHE A 735 -27.86 -24.97 -17.53
C PHE A 735 -26.36 -25.32 -17.46
N LEU A 736 -25.94 -26.04 -16.41
CA LEU A 736 -24.56 -26.53 -16.28
C LEU A 736 -24.37 -27.81 -17.09
N VAL A 737 -23.20 -27.96 -17.72
CA VAL A 737 -22.74 -29.26 -18.19
C VAL A 737 -22.17 -30.01 -16.99
N MET A 738 -22.90 -31.01 -16.50
CA MET A 738 -22.35 -32.00 -15.57
C MET A 738 -21.46 -32.97 -16.34
N SER A 739 -20.26 -32.53 -16.74
CA SER A 739 -19.19 -33.46 -17.05
C SER A 739 -18.53 -33.83 -15.73
N SER A 740 -18.58 -35.11 -15.34
CA SER A 740 -17.64 -35.59 -14.33
C SER A 740 -16.22 -35.39 -14.87
N PRO A 741 -15.22 -35.12 -14.01
CA PRO A 741 -13.83 -35.28 -14.40
C PRO A 741 -13.56 -36.72 -14.88
#